data_AF-A0A5C5FZJ9-F1
#
_entry.id   AF-A0A5C5FZJ9-F1
#
_cell.length_a   1.000
_cell.length_b   1.000
_cell.length_c   1.000
_cell.angle_alpha   90.00
_cell.angle_beta   90.00
_cell.angle_gamma   90.00
#
_symmetry.space_group_name_H-M   'P 1'
#
loop_
_entity.id
_entity.type
_entity.pdbx_description
1 polymer ?
#
loop_
_entity_poly.entity_id
_entity_poly.type
_entity_poly.pdbx_seq_one_letter_code
_entity_poly.pdbx_strand_id
1 'polypeptide(L)'
;MSVFAASQAAQSDRPPTTSLYSSLNSTPVQTAGPPPRAYEDLCKVVLQRRLRNLFGLVAAASSAALYFAVLDPRALPDSLFSFVPLVLFTPVALCGAVSVVVLRKKTLTTARPPRPTRFAAFAQVLERRTALPIFLAYLCAATFVQCAYVWTASWVSRDATLGWFFFHQGRDAWQLNERRVVLAVFYVALAVAATVRHVVDDRSQVIFDDDTTLTIPVRLSSRARERMPSAVRSAFVATVAFWSGFVVFRRPVVRFLLAHILPVWTRSHLYSIMRYNGAYSVTLATRAFASALLFFLVSEAAHVCFEVYATQPMSVSQFASNPNQALLSGLRSSDPYFKSFAFLELSLLTLTDPARRQAIFKDVKPGSVTGGAWAEISRECLLLIGTELQRAKGRGRLPSSTSSQPSNAYASQQDQPSPSRAPVRNENVFQPVRPSFFDKLALSASSPSSTPTDPAASTSSSSLGASPAARKAVEAVKSAATGPAAHEAQHALSTAVSTASSALTSRVPAILQSSALVPAKVKDVASAVERRGAEAPEAEMVPQVFGFERRLAVVVPRALRARLFDVGMEYDAGVCTPRRRETVWAVQALSNLICASLKEDPYGVTQRDIPKVLEAFVRYLSVLDALAESLQAMAEKALGGAEEREKARAVVEREVGEVQDALRAGAKAILTEFSEYLGEFRFPTQIAAKLQLLVDFGG
;
A
#
# COMPACT_ATOMS: atom_id res chain seq x y z
N MET A 1 48.97 -40.72 6.06
CA MET A 1 48.77 -42.12 5.60
C MET A 1 47.41 -42.12 4.89
N SER A 2 47.37 -42.00 3.55
CA SER A 2 47.50 -43.09 2.53
C SER A 2 46.20 -43.92 2.47
N VAL A 3 45.49 -44.17 1.36
CA VAL A 3 45.79 -44.54 -0.06
C VAL A 3 44.55 -44.13 -0.92
N PHE A 4 44.52 -43.77 -2.22
CA PHE A 4 45.44 -43.51 -3.36
C PHE A 4 44.80 -42.38 -4.26
N ALA A 5 45.19 -41.93 -5.47
CA ALA A 5 45.62 -42.49 -6.78
C ALA A 5 44.53 -43.29 -7.55
N ALA A 6 44.34 -43.19 -8.87
CA ALA A 6 45.01 -42.46 -9.97
C ALA A 6 43.91 -41.86 -10.93
N SER A 7 44.06 -41.49 -12.22
CA SER A 7 45.13 -41.60 -13.24
C SER A 7 45.07 -40.43 -14.29
N GLN A 8 45.12 -40.71 -15.60
CA GLN A 8 45.18 -39.80 -16.76
C GLN A 8 44.54 -40.48 -18.00
N ALA A 9 44.12 -39.72 -19.03
CA ALA A 9 44.60 -39.85 -20.43
C ALA A 9 43.72 -39.08 -21.46
N ALA A 10 44.33 -38.66 -22.57
CA ALA A 10 43.85 -37.65 -23.53
C ALA A 10 43.26 -38.20 -24.86
N GLN A 11 42.83 -37.26 -25.73
CA GLN A 11 42.98 -37.19 -27.21
C GLN A 11 41.81 -37.45 -28.21
N SER A 12 41.98 -36.77 -29.37
CA SER A 12 41.46 -36.97 -30.74
C SER A 12 39.98 -36.78 -31.12
N ASP A 13 39.67 -35.58 -31.63
CA ASP A 13 39.32 -35.23 -33.04
C ASP A 13 38.13 -35.89 -33.83
N ARG A 14 37.38 -34.99 -34.51
CA ARG A 14 36.44 -35.14 -35.66
C ARG A 14 35.00 -35.73 -35.48
N PRO A 15 34.04 -35.36 -36.37
CA PRO A 15 32.60 -35.47 -36.08
C PRO A 15 31.80 -36.47 -36.96
N PRO A 16 30.59 -36.89 -36.53
CA PRO A 16 29.57 -37.52 -37.37
C PRO A 16 28.60 -36.50 -38.00
N THR A 17 27.94 -36.90 -39.09
CA THR A 17 27.08 -36.05 -39.93
C THR A 17 25.58 -36.08 -39.59
N THR A 18 24.86 -35.12 -40.17
CA THR A 18 23.42 -34.85 -40.11
C THR A 18 22.47 -36.05 -40.25
N SER A 19 21.29 -35.95 -39.61
CA SER A 19 20.04 -36.54 -40.13
C SER A 19 18.96 -35.46 -40.25
N LEU A 20 18.26 -35.41 -41.40
CA LEU A 20 17.35 -34.33 -41.80
C LEU A 20 15.88 -34.66 -41.49
N TYR A 21 15.56 -34.90 -40.21
CA TYR A 21 14.21 -35.35 -39.80
C TYR A 21 13.61 -34.69 -38.54
N SER A 22 14.19 -33.61 -38.02
CA SER A 22 13.62 -32.85 -36.88
C SER A 22 12.74 -31.66 -37.27
N SER A 23 12.73 -31.28 -38.55
CA SER A 23 12.00 -30.12 -39.07
C SER A 23 10.51 -30.41 -39.33
N LEU A 24 9.72 -30.63 -38.27
CA LEU A 24 8.25 -30.46 -38.24
C LEU A 24 7.64 -30.65 -36.83
N ASN A 25 8.14 -29.91 -35.83
CA ASN A 25 7.43 -29.75 -34.56
C ASN A 25 7.51 -28.29 -34.08
N SER A 26 6.36 -27.70 -33.78
CA SER A 26 6.25 -26.30 -33.36
C SER A 26 6.67 -26.13 -31.91
N THR A 27 7.89 -25.64 -31.67
CA THR A 27 8.38 -25.32 -30.33
C THR A 27 7.47 -24.29 -29.65
N PRO A 28 6.96 -24.54 -28.43
CA PRO A 28 6.29 -23.49 -27.67
C PRO A 28 7.28 -22.35 -27.39
N VAL A 29 6.77 -21.11 -27.36
CA VAL A 29 7.58 -19.90 -27.16
C VAL A 29 8.43 -20.04 -25.90
N GLN A 30 9.76 -20.00 -26.04
CA GLN A 30 10.65 -19.88 -24.89
C GLN A 30 10.37 -18.53 -24.21
N THR A 31 9.76 -18.58 -23.02
CA THR A 31 9.70 -17.42 -22.13
C THR A 31 11.11 -16.94 -21.87
N ALA A 32 11.37 -15.65 -22.13
CA ALA A 32 12.69 -15.06 -21.94
C ALA A 32 13.25 -15.38 -20.53
N GLY A 33 14.53 -15.75 -20.48
CA GLY A 33 15.21 -16.03 -19.21
C GLY A 33 15.14 -14.84 -18.24
N PRO A 34 15.27 -15.08 -16.92
CA PRO A 34 15.19 -14.01 -15.93
C PRO A 34 16.22 -12.91 -16.25
N PRO A 35 15.85 -11.63 -16.13
CA PRO A 35 16.75 -10.53 -16.47
C PRO A 35 18.01 -10.58 -15.59
N PRO A 36 19.19 -10.18 -16.11
CA PRO A 36 20.41 -10.20 -15.32
C PRO A 36 20.27 -9.24 -14.13
N ARG A 37 20.45 -9.76 -12.90
CA ARG A 37 20.27 -9.05 -11.62
C ARG A 37 21.30 -7.94 -11.33
N ALA A 38 22.01 -7.46 -12.36
CA ALA A 38 23.10 -6.51 -12.26
C ALA A 38 22.74 -5.25 -11.44
N TYR A 39 21.51 -4.73 -11.60
CA TYR A 39 21.06 -3.58 -10.81
C TYR A 39 20.95 -3.90 -9.32
N GLU A 40 20.26 -4.99 -8.95
CA GLU A 40 20.07 -5.37 -7.56
C GLU A 40 21.40 -5.63 -6.84
N ASP A 41 22.37 -6.26 -7.51
CA ASP A 41 23.63 -6.65 -6.89
C ASP A 41 24.55 -5.45 -6.66
N LEU A 42 24.58 -4.49 -7.60
CA LEU A 42 25.22 -3.19 -7.37
C LEU A 42 24.50 -2.38 -6.26
N CYS A 43 23.17 -2.42 -6.20
CA CYS A 43 22.40 -1.82 -5.09
C CYS A 43 22.77 -2.44 -3.74
N LYS A 44 22.92 -3.77 -3.66
CA LYS A 44 23.32 -4.49 -2.44
C LYS A 44 24.70 -4.01 -1.94
N VAL A 45 25.66 -3.72 -2.83
CA VAL A 45 26.98 -3.15 -2.46
C VAL A 45 26.84 -1.75 -1.85
N VAL A 46 26.06 -0.86 -2.46
CA VAL A 46 25.81 0.49 -1.92
C VAL A 46 25.12 0.42 -0.55
N LEU A 47 24.11 -0.44 -0.40
CA LEU A 47 23.38 -0.64 0.85
C LEU A 47 24.25 -1.25 1.96
N GLN A 48 25.20 -2.13 1.64
CA GLN A 48 26.20 -2.62 2.61
C GLN A 48 27.08 -1.49 3.15
N ARG A 49 27.57 -0.60 2.27
CA ARG A 49 28.38 0.57 2.68
C ARG A 49 27.58 1.54 3.55
N ARG A 50 26.30 1.78 3.21
CA ARG A 50 25.37 2.58 4.03
C ARG A 50 25.10 1.96 5.39
N LEU A 51 24.88 0.65 5.45
CA LEU A 51 24.62 -0.08 6.70
C LEU A 51 25.80 0.03 7.69
N ARG A 52 27.05 0.04 7.19
CA ARG A 52 28.23 0.29 8.04
C ARG A 52 28.22 1.71 8.64
N ASN A 53 27.90 2.73 7.84
CA ASN A 53 27.81 4.11 8.31
C ASN A 53 26.65 4.30 9.31
N LEU A 54 25.50 3.64 9.06
CA LEU A 54 24.35 3.58 9.97
C LEU A 54 24.76 3.04 11.34
N PHE A 55 25.50 1.93 11.41
CA PHE A 55 25.94 1.38 12.70
C PHE A 55 26.84 2.33 13.48
N GLY A 56 27.73 3.08 12.82
CA GLY A 56 28.54 4.12 13.47
C GLY A 56 27.69 5.25 14.06
N LEU A 57 26.68 5.72 13.31
CA LEU A 57 25.80 6.80 13.78
C LEU A 57 24.87 6.32 14.91
N VAL A 58 24.31 5.12 14.80
CA VAL A 58 23.51 4.48 15.86
C VAL A 58 24.35 4.24 17.12
N ALA A 59 25.63 3.90 17.00
CA ALA A 59 26.54 3.80 18.14
C ALA A 59 26.68 5.16 18.85
N ALA A 60 27.01 6.23 18.12
CA ALA A 60 27.11 7.58 18.69
C ALA A 60 25.79 8.06 19.35
N ALA A 61 24.65 7.78 18.72
CA ALA A 61 23.34 8.08 19.29
C ALA A 61 23.06 7.27 20.57
N SER A 62 23.47 5.99 20.63
CA SER A 62 23.35 5.17 21.83
C SER A 62 24.27 5.64 22.96
N SER A 63 25.48 6.12 22.65
CA SER A 63 26.38 6.77 23.63
C SER A 63 25.71 8.01 24.24
N ALA A 64 25.17 8.90 23.40
CA ALA A 64 24.53 10.13 23.86
C ALA A 64 23.29 9.83 24.71
N ALA A 65 22.42 8.92 24.28
CA ALA A 65 21.25 8.51 25.04
C ALA A 65 21.62 7.86 26.39
N LEU A 66 22.67 7.03 26.42
CA LEU A 66 23.17 6.39 27.65
C LEU A 66 23.75 7.41 28.63
N TYR A 67 24.47 8.43 28.13
CA TYR A 67 24.95 9.55 28.95
C TYR A 67 23.78 10.32 29.58
N PHE A 68 22.79 10.75 28.79
CA PHE A 68 21.62 11.48 29.30
C PHE A 68 20.78 10.67 30.29
N ALA A 69 20.71 9.34 30.15
CA ALA A 69 19.94 8.49 31.05
C ALA A 69 20.64 8.19 32.39
N VAL A 70 21.96 8.39 32.47
CA VAL A 70 22.80 8.08 33.64
C VAL A 70 23.19 9.33 34.43
N LEU A 71 23.08 10.52 33.82
CA LEU A 71 23.36 11.82 34.44
C LEU A 71 22.53 12.05 35.72
N ASP A 72 23.16 11.93 36.89
CA ASP A 72 22.54 12.18 38.18
C ASP A 72 22.90 13.60 38.67
N PRO A 73 21.95 14.55 38.73
CA PRO A 73 22.23 15.93 39.12
C PRO A 73 22.70 16.06 40.58
N ARG A 74 22.57 15.00 41.40
CA ARG A 74 23.05 14.96 42.78
C ARG A 74 24.52 14.53 42.91
N ALA A 75 25.11 14.04 41.82
CA ALA A 75 26.50 13.56 41.76
C ALA A 75 27.37 14.43 40.83
N LEU A 76 27.02 15.71 40.66
CA LEU A 76 27.86 16.69 39.96
C LEU A 76 28.98 17.15 40.93
N PRO A 77 30.25 17.26 40.48
CA PRO A 77 30.73 17.14 39.10
C PRO A 77 31.06 15.70 38.63
N ASP A 78 31.29 14.72 39.53
CA ASP A 78 31.75 13.35 39.21
C ASP A 78 31.00 12.69 38.03
N SER A 79 29.67 12.87 37.99
CA SER A 79 28.80 12.29 36.96
C SER A 79 29.05 12.85 35.55
N LEU A 80 29.65 14.03 35.39
CA LEU A 80 29.94 14.62 34.07
C LEU A 80 31.16 13.98 33.42
N PHE A 81 32.18 13.64 34.22
CA PHE A 81 33.47 13.12 33.77
C PHE A 81 33.54 11.59 33.73
N SER A 82 32.42 10.90 33.94
CA SER A 82 32.28 9.44 34.00
C SER A 82 32.35 8.75 32.63
N PHE A 83 33.40 9.02 31.84
CA PHE A 83 33.59 8.49 30.49
C PHE A 83 33.86 6.97 30.45
N VAL A 84 34.56 6.43 31.46
CA VAL A 84 34.95 5.00 31.50
C VAL A 84 33.75 4.04 31.41
N PRO A 85 32.72 4.11 32.28
CA PRO A 85 31.55 3.25 32.16
C PRO A 85 30.75 3.52 30.88
N LEU A 86 30.76 4.76 30.35
CA LEU A 86 30.09 5.07 29.08
C LEU A 86 30.73 4.30 27.92
N VAL A 87 32.06 4.33 27.80
CA VAL A 87 32.80 3.60 26.77
C VAL A 87 32.64 2.09 26.93
N LEU A 88 32.70 1.57 28.17
CA LEU A 88 32.60 0.14 28.45
C LEU A 88 31.23 -0.47 28.14
N PHE A 89 30.13 0.26 28.40
CA PHE A 89 28.77 -0.26 28.29
C PHE A 89 27.98 0.23 27.06
N THR A 90 28.47 1.24 26.32
CA THR A 90 27.91 1.63 25.01
C THR A 90 27.83 0.45 24.03
N PRO A 91 28.85 -0.42 23.87
CA PRO A 91 28.74 -1.60 22.98
C PRO A 91 27.56 -2.52 23.33
N VAL A 92 27.20 -2.63 24.61
CA VAL A 92 26.05 -3.41 25.08
C VAL A 92 24.74 -2.75 24.66
N ALA A 93 24.62 -1.42 24.79
CA ALA A 93 23.47 -0.67 24.29
C ALA A 93 23.34 -0.76 22.75
N LEU A 94 24.47 -0.74 22.04
CA LEU A 94 24.54 -0.92 20.59
C LEU A 94 24.04 -2.31 20.15
N CYS A 95 24.36 -3.40 20.85
CA CYS A 95 23.76 -4.72 20.59
C CYS A 95 22.23 -4.70 20.66
N GLY A 96 21.67 -3.93 21.59
CA GLY A 96 20.23 -3.68 21.66
C GLY A 96 19.69 -2.93 20.43
N ALA A 97 20.37 -1.87 20.01
CA ALA A 97 20.02 -1.10 18.82
C ALA A 97 20.12 -1.93 17.52
N VAL A 98 21.17 -2.77 17.40
CA VAL A 98 21.39 -3.68 16.26
C VAL A 98 20.23 -4.67 16.12
N SER A 99 19.63 -5.13 17.23
CA SER A 99 18.44 -6.00 17.18
C SER A 99 17.24 -5.32 16.50
N VAL A 100 17.05 -4.01 16.72
CA VAL A 100 16.01 -3.20 16.06
C VAL A 100 16.34 -2.95 14.58
N VAL A 101 17.62 -2.73 14.23
CA VAL A 101 18.06 -2.58 12.83
C VAL A 101 17.90 -3.90 12.05
N VAL A 102 18.25 -5.04 12.65
CA VAL A 102 18.08 -6.37 12.06
C VAL A 102 16.61 -6.71 11.88
N LEU A 103 15.74 -6.32 12.82
CA LEU A 103 14.29 -6.41 12.65
C LEU A 103 13.83 -5.61 11.44
N ARG A 104 14.13 -4.30 11.38
CA ARG A 104 13.76 -3.43 10.25
C ARG A 104 14.27 -3.93 8.90
N LYS A 105 15.48 -4.52 8.85
CA LYS A 105 16.01 -5.15 7.63
C LYS A 105 15.22 -6.40 7.21
N LYS A 106 14.72 -7.20 8.17
CA LYS A 106 13.92 -8.42 7.89
C LYS A 106 12.44 -8.13 7.58
N THR A 107 11.89 -7.03 8.11
CA THR A 107 10.48 -6.64 7.90
C THR A 107 10.28 -5.57 6.83
N LEU A 108 11.35 -5.21 6.11
CA LEU A 108 11.36 -4.19 5.06
C LEU A 108 10.35 -4.49 3.95
N THR A 109 9.40 -3.57 3.75
CA THR A 109 8.53 -3.55 2.57
C THR A 109 8.27 -2.11 2.12
N THR A 110 7.92 -1.91 0.85
CA THR A 110 7.47 -0.62 0.31
C THR A 110 6.00 -0.69 -0.10
N ALA A 111 5.61 -1.77 -0.78
CA ALA A 111 4.24 -2.06 -1.20
C ALA A 111 3.49 -2.93 -0.18
N ARG A 112 2.89 -2.30 0.84
CA ARG A 112 1.82 -2.88 1.65
C ARG A 112 0.56 -2.01 1.44
N PRO A 113 -0.64 -2.58 1.24
CA PRO A 113 -1.85 -1.77 1.20
C PRO A 113 -2.05 -1.06 2.55
N PRO A 114 -2.51 0.20 2.56
CA PRO A 114 -2.87 0.88 3.80
C PRO A 114 -4.02 0.13 4.50
N ARG A 115 -4.32 0.51 5.74
CA ARG A 115 -5.28 -0.21 6.60
C ARG A 115 -6.46 0.70 6.96
N PRO A 116 -7.70 0.18 7.00
CA PRO A 116 -8.89 1.01 7.20
C PRO A 116 -8.92 1.61 8.62
N THR A 117 -8.77 0.78 9.66
CA THR A 117 -8.90 1.20 11.05
C THR A 117 -7.62 0.95 11.85
N ARG A 118 -7.40 1.75 12.90
CA ARG A 118 -6.31 1.51 13.86
C ARG A 118 -6.56 0.26 14.70
N PHE A 119 -7.83 -0.12 14.91
CA PHE A 119 -8.17 -1.39 15.51
C PHE A 119 -7.74 -2.57 14.63
N ALA A 120 -7.96 -2.55 13.31
CA ALA A 120 -7.48 -3.61 12.41
C ALA A 120 -5.95 -3.74 12.42
N ALA A 121 -5.22 -2.62 12.50
CA ALA A 121 -3.77 -2.64 12.71
C ALA A 121 -3.37 -3.25 14.07
N PHE A 122 -4.11 -2.94 15.14
CA PHE A 122 -3.90 -3.56 16.47
C PHE A 122 -4.28 -5.04 16.51
N ALA A 123 -5.33 -5.46 15.82
CA ALA A 123 -5.76 -6.84 15.71
C ALA A 123 -4.67 -7.73 15.07
N GLN A 124 -3.82 -7.16 14.20
CA GLN A 124 -2.65 -7.88 13.70
C GLN A 124 -1.59 -8.18 14.78
N VAL A 125 -1.56 -7.45 15.91
CA VAL A 125 -0.70 -7.82 17.05
C VAL A 125 -1.13 -9.16 17.67
N LEU A 126 -2.40 -9.56 17.49
CA LEU A 126 -2.92 -10.88 17.86
C LEU A 126 -2.52 -11.97 16.86
N GLU A 127 -2.04 -11.62 15.66
CA GLU A 127 -1.56 -12.56 14.65
C GLU A 127 -0.16 -13.08 15.03
N ARG A 128 -0.12 -14.23 15.71
CA ARG A 128 1.12 -14.85 16.23
C ARG A 128 2.25 -14.98 15.19
N ARG A 129 1.95 -15.09 13.89
CA ARG A 129 2.95 -15.20 12.81
C ARG A 129 3.78 -13.92 12.64
N THR A 130 3.17 -12.75 12.79
CA THR A 130 3.82 -11.45 12.58
C THR A 130 4.30 -10.84 13.89
N ALA A 131 3.49 -10.91 14.96
CA ALA A 131 3.82 -10.29 16.24
C ALA A 131 4.96 -10.97 17.01
N LEU A 132 5.08 -12.30 16.96
CA LEU A 132 6.08 -13.05 17.75
C LEU A 132 7.55 -12.72 17.38
N PRO A 133 7.98 -12.69 16.10
CA PRO A 133 9.36 -12.31 15.77
C PRO A 133 9.66 -10.84 16.09
N ILE A 134 8.67 -9.95 15.96
CA ILE A 134 8.78 -8.53 16.36
C ILE A 134 9.00 -8.45 17.89
N PHE A 135 8.22 -9.21 18.68
CA PHE A 135 8.38 -9.27 20.14
C PHE A 135 9.72 -9.85 20.58
N LEU A 136 10.18 -10.95 19.96
CA LEU A 136 11.48 -11.53 20.31
C LEU A 136 12.64 -10.55 20.03
N ALA A 137 12.56 -9.77 18.94
CA ALA A 137 13.56 -8.76 18.60
C ALA A 137 13.55 -7.56 19.58
N TYR A 138 12.36 -7.02 19.95
CA TYR A 138 12.29 -5.95 20.94
C TYR A 138 12.59 -6.42 22.36
N LEU A 139 12.31 -7.67 22.71
CA LEU A 139 12.71 -8.28 23.99
C LEU A 139 14.24 -8.40 24.06
N CYS A 140 14.89 -8.83 22.98
CA CYS A 140 16.35 -8.84 22.86
C CYS A 140 16.94 -7.42 22.97
N ALA A 141 16.34 -6.42 22.30
CA ALA A 141 16.74 -5.03 22.43
C ALA A 141 16.60 -4.52 23.88
N ALA A 142 15.48 -4.86 24.53
CA ALA A 142 15.18 -4.49 25.90
C ALA A 142 16.18 -5.08 26.91
N THR A 143 16.55 -6.36 26.81
CA THR A 143 17.52 -6.98 27.74
C THR A 143 18.92 -6.40 27.59
N PHE A 144 19.39 -6.16 26.37
CA PHE A 144 20.69 -5.50 26.14
C PHE A 144 20.73 -4.08 26.70
N VAL A 145 19.71 -3.26 26.42
CA VAL A 145 19.61 -1.90 26.96
C VAL A 145 19.46 -1.90 28.50
N GLN A 146 18.73 -2.86 29.08
CA GLN A 146 18.62 -3.02 30.53
C GLN A 146 19.97 -3.35 31.19
N CYS A 147 20.76 -4.22 30.57
CA CYS A 147 22.09 -4.57 31.07
C CYS A 147 23.03 -3.37 30.97
N ALA A 148 23.07 -2.67 29.83
CA ALA A 148 23.85 -1.44 29.66
C ALA A 148 23.49 -0.40 30.73
N TYR A 149 22.19 -0.09 30.90
CA TYR A 149 21.70 0.88 31.87
C TYR A 149 22.07 0.53 33.32
N VAL A 150 21.87 -0.73 33.72
CA VAL A 150 22.14 -1.13 35.10
C VAL A 150 23.63 -1.25 35.38
N TRP A 151 24.46 -1.63 34.42
CA TRP A 151 25.91 -1.63 34.60
C TRP A 151 26.48 -0.20 34.68
N THR A 152 26.04 0.74 33.83
CA THR A 152 26.41 2.16 33.98
C THR A 152 25.92 2.75 35.30
N ALA A 153 24.65 2.55 35.65
CA ALA A 153 24.06 3.12 36.87
C ALA A 153 24.69 2.53 38.15
N SER A 154 25.17 1.28 38.10
CA SER A 154 25.90 0.64 39.21
C SER A 154 27.35 1.11 39.35
N TRP A 155 27.92 1.73 38.31
CA TRP A 155 29.27 2.28 38.33
C TRP A 155 29.30 3.77 38.71
N VAL A 156 28.29 4.54 38.26
CA VAL A 156 28.23 6.01 38.45
C VAL A 156 27.49 6.41 39.74
N SER A 157 26.40 5.71 40.09
CA SER A 157 25.55 6.12 41.22
C SER A 157 25.87 5.30 42.47
N ARG A 158 26.40 5.96 43.51
CA ARG A 158 26.85 5.31 44.76
C ARG A 158 25.73 4.49 45.43
N ASP A 159 24.49 4.99 45.39
CA ASP A 159 23.28 4.29 45.85
C ASP A 159 22.55 3.54 44.73
N ALA A 160 23.27 2.77 43.90
CA ALA A 160 22.66 2.00 42.82
C ALA A 160 21.63 0.99 43.33
N THR A 161 22.02 0.06 44.21
CA THR A 161 21.14 -1.00 44.77
C THR A 161 20.39 -1.80 43.69
N LEU A 162 21.02 -2.03 42.52
CA LEU A 162 20.41 -2.66 41.33
C LEU A 162 20.89 -4.10 41.06
N GLY A 163 21.74 -4.67 41.92
CA GLY A 163 22.15 -6.08 41.85
C GLY A 163 20.96 -7.04 42.05
N TRP A 164 21.09 -8.30 41.60
CA TRP A 164 20.02 -9.30 41.71
C TRP A 164 19.68 -9.70 43.15
N PHE A 165 20.69 -9.75 44.03
CA PHE A 165 20.52 -10.06 45.44
C PHE A 165 21.04 -8.91 46.30
N PHE A 166 20.48 -8.77 47.49
CA PHE A 166 21.01 -7.93 48.55
C PHE A 166 21.10 -8.74 49.85
N PHE A 167 22.10 -8.45 50.68
CA PHE A 167 22.22 -9.04 52.00
C PHE A 167 21.35 -8.24 52.98
N HIS A 168 20.57 -8.92 53.82
CA HIS A 168 19.69 -8.28 54.79
C HIS A 168 20.12 -8.59 56.22
N GLN A 169 20.83 -7.64 56.83
CA GLN A 169 21.41 -7.70 58.19
C GLN A 169 20.37 -8.04 59.29
N GLY A 170 19.07 -7.84 59.06
CA GLY A 170 18.02 -8.22 60.02
C GLY A 170 17.60 -9.70 59.96
N ARG A 171 18.20 -10.53 59.11
CA ARG A 171 17.93 -11.98 58.99
C ARG A 171 19.15 -12.82 58.52
N ASP A 172 20.33 -12.21 58.41
CA ASP A 172 21.58 -12.81 57.91
C ASP A 172 21.47 -13.68 56.65
N ALA A 173 20.55 -13.27 55.76
CA ALA A 173 20.20 -14.03 54.57
C ALA A 173 20.21 -13.16 53.31
N TRP A 174 20.68 -13.74 52.21
CA TRP A 174 20.57 -13.18 50.87
C TRP A 174 19.11 -13.16 50.42
N GLN A 175 18.64 -12.01 49.96
CA GLN A 175 17.27 -11.82 49.49
C GLN A 175 17.26 -11.30 48.05
N LEU A 176 16.29 -11.76 47.27
CA LEU A 176 16.08 -11.32 45.89
C LEU A 176 15.66 -9.85 45.88
N ASN A 177 16.36 -9.02 45.11
CA ASN A 177 16.13 -7.58 45.08
C ASN A 177 14.89 -7.21 44.26
N GLU A 178 13.84 -6.80 44.97
CA GLU A 178 12.59 -6.26 44.39
C GLU A 178 12.86 -5.19 43.32
N ARG A 179 13.81 -4.27 43.53
CA ARG A 179 14.11 -3.17 42.59
C ARG A 179 14.55 -3.70 41.23
N ARG A 180 15.46 -4.70 41.22
CA ARG A 180 15.95 -5.33 39.99
C ARG A 180 14.89 -6.20 39.31
N VAL A 181 14.07 -6.90 40.07
CA VAL A 181 12.95 -7.72 39.54
C VAL A 181 11.88 -6.83 38.89
N VAL A 182 11.43 -5.77 39.56
CA VAL A 182 10.44 -4.83 39.02
C VAL A 182 10.97 -4.16 37.75
N LEU A 183 12.24 -3.76 37.73
CA LEU A 183 12.87 -3.20 36.54
C LEU A 183 12.93 -4.23 35.37
N ALA A 184 13.18 -5.51 35.64
CA ALA A 184 13.15 -6.54 34.60
C ALA A 184 11.75 -6.77 34.01
N VAL A 185 10.72 -6.85 34.85
CA VAL A 185 9.32 -6.95 34.37
C VAL A 185 8.91 -5.68 33.61
N PHE A 186 9.40 -4.50 34.02
CA PHE A 186 9.19 -3.27 33.29
C PHE A 186 9.81 -3.29 31.89
N TYR A 187 11.05 -3.79 31.72
CA TYR A 187 11.66 -3.93 30.39
C TYR A 187 10.92 -4.93 29.48
N VAL A 188 10.28 -5.96 30.04
CA VAL A 188 9.35 -6.83 29.26
C VAL A 188 8.10 -6.04 28.84
N ALA A 189 7.54 -5.21 29.72
CA ALA A 189 6.41 -4.34 29.37
C ALA A 189 6.78 -3.27 28.31
N LEU A 190 8.00 -2.72 28.36
CA LEU A 190 8.54 -1.83 27.34
C LEU A 190 8.67 -2.54 25.97
N ALA A 191 9.12 -3.80 25.96
CA ALA A 191 9.17 -4.60 24.73
C ALA A 191 7.76 -4.83 24.13
N VAL A 192 6.75 -5.13 24.95
CA VAL A 192 5.35 -5.23 24.48
C VAL A 192 4.81 -3.88 23.97
N ALA A 193 5.10 -2.77 24.67
CA ALA A 193 4.68 -1.45 24.22
C ALA A 193 5.32 -1.07 22.87
N ALA A 194 6.60 -1.42 22.68
CA ALA A 194 7.31 -1.19 21.43
C ALA A 194 6.78 -2.05 20.26
N THR A 195 6.33 -3.29 20.51
CA THR A 195 5.79 -4.16 19.44
C THR A 195 4.42 -3.70 18.97
N VAL A 196 3.55 -3.32 19.91
CA VAL A 196 2.25 -2.69 19.59
C VAL A 196 2.50 -1.44 18.75
N ARG A 197 3.42 -0.55 19.16
CA ARG A 197 3.81 0.63 18.38
C ARG A 197 4.35 0.28 17.00
N HIS A 198 5.23 -0.72 16.87
CA HIS A 198 5.82 -1.12 15.59
C HIS A 198 4.76 -1.58 14.58
N VAL A 199 3.76 -2.35 15.02
CA VAL A 199 2.70 -2.89 14.16
C VAL A 199 1.61 -1.83 13.86
N VAL A 200 1.28 -0.97 14.83
CA VAL A 200 0.25 0.08 14.67
C VAL A 200 0.76 1.28 13.87
N ASP A 201 2.01 1.72 14.07
CA ASP A 201 2.66 2.75 13.24
C ASP A 201 3.15 2.18 11.86
N ASP A 202 2.85 0.91 11.55
CA ASP A 202 3.42 0.08 10.46
C ASP A 202 4.90 0.39 10.12
N ARG A 203 5.77 0.30 11.13
CA ARG A 203 7.22 0.54 10.96
C ARG A 203 7.92 -0.52 10.10
N SER A 204 7.21 -1.49 9.54
CA SER A 204 7.72 -2.35 8.46
C SER A 204 7.84 -1.61 7.12
N GLN A 205 6.96 -0.63 6.86
CA GLN A 205 6.95 0.09 5.60
C GLN A 205 8.08 1.12 5.54
N VAL A 206 8.71 1.23 4.37
CA VAL A 206 9.66 2.30 4.04
C VAL A 206 9.04 3.22 2.98
N ILE A 207 9.05 4.51 3.32
CA ILE A 207 8.34 5.60 2.66
C ILE A 207 9.41 6.59 2.22
N PHE A 208 9.66 6.69 0.91
CA PHE A 208 10.77 7.48 0.34
C PHE A 208 10.48 8.97 0.39
N ASP A 209 11.28 9.74 1.13
CA ASP A 209 11.06 11.19 1.27
C ASP A 209 11.06 11.92 -0.07
N ASP A 210 10.13 12.86 -0.20
CA ASP A 210 9.88 13.66 -1.40
C ASP A 210 11.04 14.62 -1.68
N ASP A 211 11.63 15.17 -0.61
CA ASP A 211 12.87 15.97 -0.60
C ASP A 211 14.12 15.11 -0.87
N THR A 212 14.17 14.47 -2.04
CA THR A 212 15.30 13.64 -2.47
C THR A 212 16.62 14.43 -2.62
N THR A 213 16.54 15.75 -2.77
CA THR A 213 17.68 16.68 -2.91
C THR A 213 18.37 17.05 -1.59
N LEU A 214 17.71 16.87 -0.44
CA LEU A 214 18.26 17.28 0.86
C LEU A 214 19.39 16.37 1.34
N THR A 215 20.42 16.98 1.94
CA THR A 215 21.59 16.27 2.44
C THR A 215 21.27 15.38 3.64
N ILE A 216 22.04 14.30 3.81
CA ILE A 216 21.87 13.31 4.88
C ILE A 216 21.71 13.94 6.29
N PRO A 217 22.57 14.87 6.77
CA PRO A 217 22.43 15.43 8.10
C PRO A 217 21.18 16.32 8.27
N VAL A 218 20.70 16.97 7.20
CA VAL A 218 19.45 17.75 7.24
C VAL A 218 18.25 16.81 7.38
N ARG A 219 18.16 15.78 6.53
CA ARG A 219 17.09 14.75 6.61
C ARG A 219 17.11 13.97 7.92
N LEU A 220 18.30 13.73 8.49
CA LEU A 220 18.45 13.09 9.80
C LEU A 220 17.97 14.00 10.94
N SER A 221 18.32 15.29 10.92
CA SER A 221 17.98 16.22 11.99
C SER A 221 16.52 16.65 11.98
N SER A 222 15.88 16.82 10.81
CA SER A 222 14.42 17.03 10.72
C SER A 222 13.66 15.83 11.30
N ARG A 223 13.95 14.62 10.82
CA ARG A 223 13.27 13.40 11.29
C ARG A 223 13.57 13.06 12.75
N ALA A 224 14.77 13.36 13.25
CA ALA A 224 15.06 13.27 14.68
C ALA A 224 14.18 14.26 15.49
N ARG A 225 14.06 15.52 15.05
CA ARG A 225 13.24 16.55 15.70
C ARG A 225 11.74 16.20 15.71
N GLU A 226 11.23 15.61 14.62
CA GLU A 226 9.84 15.13 14.53
C GLU A 226 9.56 13.93 15.45
N ARG A 227 10.47 12.95 15.53
CA ARG A 227 10.28 11.73 16.31
C ARG A 227 10.57 11.92 17.81
N MET A 228 11.43 12.87 18.20
CA MET A 228 11.87 13.09 19.59
C MET A 228 10.71 13.29 20.59
N PRO A 229 9.70 14.16 20.36
CA PRO A 229 8.55 14.30 21.28
C PRO A 229 7.72 13.02 21.36
N SER A 230 7.67 12.24 20.26
CA SER A 230 6.95 10.96 20.21
C SER A 230 7.63 9.90 21.08
N ALA A 231 8.97 9.88 21.12
CA ALA A 231 9.78 9.00 21.97
C ALA A 231 9.66 9.33 23.47
N VAL A 232 9.71 10.61 23.83
CA VAL A 232 9.51 11.07 25.23
C VAL A 232 8.08 10.75 25.69
N ARG A 233 7.08 10.98 24.82
CA ARG A 233 5.67 10.61 25.09
C ARG A 233 5.48 9.10 25.27
N SER A 234 6.11 8.25 24.45
CA SER A 234 6.01 6.80 24.63
C SER A 234 6.71 6.31 25.89
N ALA A 235 7.86 6.91 26.26
CA ALA A 235 8.52 6.63 27.54
C ALA A 235 7.63 7.01 28.73
N PHE A 236 7.03 8.20 28.72
CA PHE A 236 6.11 8.65 29.77
C PHE A 236 4.87 7.75 29.88
N VAL A 237 4.16 7.51 28.77
CA VAL A 237 2.94 6.69 28.76
C VAL A 237 3.22 5.25 29.21
N ALA A 238 4.30 4.62 28.74
CA ALA A 238 4.66 3.27 29.15
C ALA A 238 5.06 3.20 30.64
N THR A 239 5.78 4.22 31.14
CA THR A 239 6.15 4.32 32.56
C THR A 239 4.92 4.46 33.44
N VAL A 240 4.02 5.41 33.13
CA VAL A 240 2.78 5.63 33.90
C VAL A 240 1.88 4.39 33.86
N ALA A 241 1.64 3.82 32.67
CA ALA A 241 0.80 2.62 32.53
C ALA A 241 1.36 1.42 33.30
N PHE A 242 2.69 1.21 33.28
CA PHE A 242 3.32 0.15 34.06
C PHE A 242 3.16 0.39 35.57
N TRP A 243 3.47 1.60 36.08
CA TRP A 243 3.37 1.86 37.52
C TRP A 243 1.94 1.79 38.03
N SER A 244 0.96 2.37 37.31
CA SER A 244 -0.46 2.24 37.65
C SER A 244 -0.91 0.76 37.67
N GLY A 245 -0.54 -0.02 36.65
CA GLY A 245 -0.83 -1.45 36.61
C GLY A 245 -0.13 -2.22 37.73
N PHE A 246 1.12 -1.91 38.05
CA PHE A 246 1.89 -2.55 39.11
C PHE A 246 1.25 -2.32 40.49
N VAL A 247 0.83 -1.09 40.81
CA VAL A 247 0.16 -0.80 42.09
C VAL A 247 -1.13 -1.61 42.26
N VAL A 248 -1.95 -1.71 41.20
CA VAL A 248 -3.21 -2.48 41.23
C VAL A 248 -2.97 -3.98 41.27
N PHE A 249 -2.13 -4.51 40.37
CA PHE A 249 -2.02 -5.96 40.14
C PHE A 249 -0.95 -6.67 40.97
N ARG A 250 0.01 -5.98 41.61
CA ARG A 250 1.07 -6.60 42.44
C ARG A 250 0.51 -7.59 43.47
N ARG A 251 -0.46 -7.17 44.27
CA ARG A 251 -1.01 -8.00 45.36
C ARG A 251 -1.72 -9.27 44.85
N PRO A 252 -2.67 -9.21 43.88
CA PRO A 252 -3.28 -10.43 43.35
C PRO A 252 -2.28 -11.30 42.56
N VAL A 253 -1.38 -10.73 41.75
CA VAL A 253 -0.41 -11.50 40.95
C VAL A 253 0.58 -12.26 41.85
N VAL A 254 1.15 -11.62 42.88
CA VAL A 254 2.08 -12.30 43.80
C VAL A 254 1.36 -13.41 44.58
N ARG A 255 0.11 -13.19 45.03
CA ARG A 255 -0.69 -14.23 45.70
C ARG A 255 -0.98 -15.41 44.76
N PHE A 256 -1.38 -15.13 43.51
CA PHE A 256 -1.66 -16.16 42.50
C PHE A 256 -0.43 -17.02 42.19
N LEU A 257 0.73 -16.37 41.96
CA LEU A 257 2.02 -17.03 41.72
C LEU A 257 2.43 -17.93 42.89
N LEU A 258 2.31 -17.44 44.12
CA LEU A 258 2.68 -18.14 45.36
C LEU A 258 1.82 -19.40 45.62
N ALA A 259 0.57 -19.38 45.15
CA ALA A 259 -0.39 -20.46 45.30
C ALA A 259 -0.29 -21.53 44.20
N HIS A 260 -0.10 -21.13 42.93
CA HIS A 260 -0.29 -22.04 41.79
C HIS A 260 0.98 -22.37 40.99
N ILE A 261 2.03 -21.53 41.03
CA ILE A 261 3.14 -21.59 40.06
C ILE A 261 4.50 -21.79 40.73
N LEU A 262 4.73 -21.18 41.89
CA LEU A 262 6.08 -21.04 42.44
C LEU A 262 6.41 -22.09 43.54
N PRO A 263 7.52 -22.86 43.41
CA PRO A 263 7.93 -23.88 44.37
C PRO A 263 8.14 -23.37 45.79
N VAL A 264 7.99 -24.27 46.77
CA VAL A 264 7.99 -23.94 48.21
C VAL A 264 9.24 -23.15 48.65
N TRP A 265 10.42 -23.44 48.10
CA TRP A 265 11.67 -22.73 48.45
C TRP A 265 11.65 -21.24 48.10
N THR A 266 10.89 -20.83 47.07
CA THR A 266 10.81 -19.42 46.63
C THR A 266 9.94 -18.56 47.56
N ARG A 267 9.09 -19.18 48.38
CA ARG A 267 8.06 -18.51 49.18
C ARG A 267 8.67 -17.52 50.18
N SER A 268 9.82 -17.85 50.77
CA SER A 268 10.58 -16.98 51.69
C SER A 268 10.94 -15.63 51.07
N HIS A 269 11.52 -15.64 49.86
CA HIS A 269 11.90 -14.44 49.12
C HIS A 269 10.66 -13.64 48.66
N LEU A 270 9.61 -14.33 48.21
CA LEU A 270 8.34 -13.70 47.78
C LEU A 270 7.60 -13.02 48.95
N TYR A 271 7.59 -13.62 50.14
CA TYR A 271 7.05 -12.97 51.34
C TYR A 271 7.85 -11.72 51.73
N SER A 272 9.18 -11.71 51.52
CA SER A 272 9.98 -10.50 51.69
C SER A 272 9.62 -9.44 50.65
N ILE A 273 9.48 -9.80 49.37
CA ILE A 273 9.00 -8.90 48.30
C ILE A 273 7.58 -8.39 48.56
N MET A 274 6.72 -9.13 49.27
CA MET A 274 5.38 -8.64 49.62
C MET A 274 5.41 -7.63 50.79
N ARG A 275 6.39 -7.73 51.70
CA ARG A 275 6.53 -6.87 52.90
C ARG A 275 7.46 -5.67 52.70
N TYR A 276 8.42 -5.76 51.78
CA TYR A 276 9.32 -4.67 51.44
C TYR A 276 8.65 -3.74 50.42
N ASN A 277 8.73 -2.42 50.66
CA ASN A 277 8.15 -1.38 49.80
C ASN A 277 9.19 -0.77 48.84
N GLY A 278 10.24 -1.52 48.51
CA GLY A 278 11.38 -1.05 47.70
C GLY A 278 11.00 -0.62 46.29
N ALA A 279 9.89 -1.13 45.73
CA ALA A 279 9.38 -0.65 44.45
C ALA A 279 8.77 0.76 44.52
N TYR A 280 8.20 1.17 45.67
CA TYR A 280 7.56 2.49 45.83
C TYR A 280 8.57 3.63 46.03
N SER A 281 9.88 3.36 45.98
CA SER A 281 10.89 4.42 46.11
C SER A 281 10.94 5.30 44.86
N VAL A 282 10.83 6.62 45.07
CA VAL A 282 10.91 7.64 44.02
C VAL A 282 12.17 7.49 43.16
N THR A 283 13.30 7.08 43.76
CA THR A 283 14.57 6.80 43.06
C THR A 283 14.50 5.63 42.08
N LEU A 284 13.63 4.64 42.29
CA LEU A 284 13.37 3.59 41.30
C LEU A 284 12.43 4.09 40.21
N ALA A 285 11.44 4.93 40.54
CA ALA A 285 10.53 5.52 39.56
C ALA A 285 11.27 6.46 38.58
N THR A 286 12.17 7.32 39.07
CA THR A 286 13.00 8.19 38.21
C THR A 286 13.99 7.40 37.38
N ARG A 287 14.68 6.41 37.96
CA ARG A 287 15.58 5.51 37.21
C ARG A 287 14.83 4.69 36.16
N ALA A 288 13.63 4.20 36.45
CA ALA A 288 12.78 3.52 35.46
C ALA A 288 12.35 4.47 34.33
N PHE A 289 11.97 5.71 34.62
CA PHE A 289 11.67 6.69 33.57
C PHE A 289 12.90 6.97 32.69
N ALA A 290 14.07 7.19 33.28
CA ALA A 290 15.32 7.39 32.54
C ALA A 290 15.71 6.15 31.69
N SER A 291 15.52 4.94 32.21
CA SER A 291 15.81 3.69 31.51
C SER A 291 14.82 3.39 30.37
N ALA A 292 13.56 3.83 30.51
CA ALA A 292 12.56 3.79 29.43
C ALA A 292 12.85 4.83 28.35
N LEU A 293 13.23 6.05 28.75
CA LEU A 293 13.66 7.10 27.84
C LEU A 293 14.88 6.65 27.03
N LEU A 294 15.89 6.04 27.66
CA LEU A 294 17.01 5.38 26.98
C LEU A 294 16.53 4.37 25.92
N PHE A 295 15.66 3.43 26.30
CA PHE A 295 15.16 2.38 25.41
C PHE A 295 14.41 2.95 24.19
N PHE A 296 13.54 3.95 24.39
CA PHE A 296 12.82 4.59 23.29
C PHE A 296 13.72 5.49 22.43
N LEU A 297 14.68 6.23 23.02
CA LEU A 297 15.65 7.02 22.24
C LEU A 297 16.55 6.13 21.37
N VAL A 298 17.11 5.04 21.93
CA VAL A 298 17.93 4.09 21.17
C VAL A 298 17.13 3.43 20.05
N SER A 299 15.86 3.06 20.31
CA SER A 299 14.99 2.43 19.31
C SER A 299 14.56 3.40 18.20
N GLU A 300 14.11 4.61 18.53
CA GLU A 300 13.71 5.61 17.52
C GLU A 300 14.92 6.19 16.77
N ALA A 301 16.10 6.29 17.40
CA ALA A 301 17.35 6.61 16.68
C ALA A 301 17.70 5.51 15.67
N ALA A 302 17.60 4.23 16.04
CA ALA A 302 17.78 3.12 15.10
C ALA A 302 16.75 3.16 13.95
N HIS A 303 15.50 3.53 14.22
CA HIS A 303 14.48 3.71 13.19
C HIS A 303 14.76 4.90 12.25
N VAL A 304 15.08 6.09 12.78
CA VAL A 304 15.37 7.29 11.98
C VAL A 304 16.62 7.10 11.12
N CYS A 305 17.69 6.53 11.67
CA CYS A 305 18.89 6.20 10.89
C CYS A 305 18.59 5.18 9.78
N PHE A 306 17.77 4.16 10.05
CA PHE A 306 17.35 3.19 9.03
C PHE A 306 16.48 3.84 7.95
N GLU A 307 15.50 4.67 8.32
CA GLU A 307 14.61 5.37 7.39
C GLU A 307 15.40 6.29 6.44
N VAL A 308 16.34 7.09 6.94
CA VAL A 308 17.16 7.98 6.10
C VAL A 308 18.13 7.21 5.19
N TYR A 309 18.88 6.23 5.70
CA TYR A 309 19.84 5.49 4.86
C TYR A 309 19.17 4.50 3.88
N ALA A 310 18.00 3.95 4.20
CA ALA A 310 17.26 3.05 3.32
C ALA A 310 16.48 3.77 2.21
N THR A 311 16.28 5.08 2.30
CA THR A 311 15.59 5.93 1.31
C THR A 311 16.50 6.97 0.63
N GLN A 312 17.79 7.03 0.99
CA GLN A 312 18.73 7.95 0.35
C GLN A 312 18.85 7.66 -1.15
N PRO A 313 18.76 8.66 -2.06
CA PRO A 313 18.91 8.46 -3.51
C PRO A 313 20.24 7.79 -3.87
N MET A 314 20.29 7.05 -4.98
CA MET A 314 21.53 6.45 -5.50
C MET A 314 21.51 6.36 -7.04
N SER A 315 22.66 6.62 -7.65
CA SER A 315 22.92 6.46 -9.09
C SER A 315 23.85 5.26 -9.30
N VAL A 316 23.27 4.12 -9.65
CA VAL A 316 23.91 2.80 -9.63
C VAL A 316 24.20 2.29 -11.05
N SER A 317 23.34 2.60 -12.03
CA SER A 317 23.44 2.15 -13.41
C SER A 317 24.76 2.54 -14.08
N GLN A 318 25.30 3.71 -13.76
CA GLN A 318 26.57 4.24 -14.27
C GLN A 318 27.80 3.33 -14.04
N PHE A 319 27.74 2.43 -13.05
CA PHE A 319 28.84 1.50 -12.73
C PHE A 319 28.73 0.14 -13.44
N ALA A 320 27.67 -0.10 -14.22
CA ALA A 320 27.48 -1.32 -14.99
C ALA A 320 28.01 -1.17 -16.42
N SER A 321 28.59 -2.24 -16.98
CA SER A 321 29.16 -2.25 -18.34
C SER A 321 28.16 -1.87 -19.43
N ASN A 322 26.88 -2.19 -19.23
CA ASN A 322 25.76 -1.75 -20.07
C ASN A 322 24.74 -0.98 -19.19
N PRO A 323 24.91 0.34 -19.01
CA PRO A 323 24.17 1.09 -17.98
C PRO A 323 22.67 1.16 -18.26
N ASN A 324 22.25 1.27 -19.53
CA ASN A 324 20.84 1.27 -19.92
C ASN A 324 20.15 -0.07 -19.62
N GLN A 325 20.85 -1.19 -19.85
CA GLN A 325 20.33 -2.53 -19.58
C GLN A 325 20.27 -2.80 -18.07
N ALA A 326 21.24 -2.29 -17.30
CA ALA A 326 21.17 -2.32 -15.84
C ALA A 326 19.94 -1.56 -15.32
N LEU A 327 19.71 -0.32 -15.77
CA LEU A 327 18.52 0.46 -15.39
C LEU A 327 17.21 -0.29 -15.71
N LEU A 328 17.11 -0.87 -16.92
CA LEU A 328 15.96 -1.69 -17.34
C LEU A 328 15.77 -2.95 -16.47
N SER A 329 16.85 -3.61 -16.03
CA SER A 329 16.76 -4.74 -15.08
C SER A 329 16.21 -4.30 -13.72
N GLY A 330 16.53 -3.09 -13.27
CA GLY A 330 15.98 -2.48 -12.05
C GLY A 330 14.49 -2.16 -12.20
N LEU A 331 14.09 -1.51 -13.30
CA LEU A 331 12.69 -1.19 -13.60
C LEU A 331 11.81 -2.45 -13.72
N ARG A 332 12.38 -3.58 -14.13
CA ARG A 332 11.69 -4.89 -14.22
C ARG A 332 11.91 -5.82 -13.01
N SER A 333 12.57 -5.37 -11.95
CA SER A 333 12.82 -6.19 -10.76
C SER A 333 11.51 -6.65 -10.09
N SER A 334 11.54 -7.85 -9.49
CA SER A 334 10.42 -8.42 -8.73
C SER A 334 10.17 -7.68 -7.42
N ASP A 335 11.23 -7.16 -6.84
CA ASP A 335 11.27 -6.62 -5.49
C ASP A 335 10.88 -5.13 -5.53
N PRO A 336 9.72 -4.73 -4.97
CA PRO A 336 9.22 -3.36 -5.08
C PRO A 336 10.19 -2.30 -4.54
N TYR A 337 11.05 -2.68 -3.59
CA TYR A 337 12.13 -1.84 -3.06
C TYR A 337 13.18 -1.46 -4.13
N PHE A 338 13.71 -2.44 -4.88
CA PHE A 338 14.67 -2.13 -5.96
C PHE A 338 13.99 -1.47 -7.16
N LYS A 339 12.73 -1.82 -7.45
CA LYS A 339 11.92 -1.16 -8.49
C LYS A 339 11.71 0.33 -8.21
N SER A 340 11.34 0.68 -6.98
CA SER A 340 11.19 2.08 -6.56
C SER A 340 12.50 2.88 -6.67
N PHE A 341 13.65 2.26 -6.35
CA PHE A 341 14.96 2.88 -6.58
C PHE A 341 15.30 3.07 -8.06
N ALA A 342 14.94 2.14 -8.94
CA ALA A 342 15.20 2.29 -10.38
C ALA A 342 14.38 3.44 -11.01
N PHE A 343 13.14 3.68 -10.54
CA PHE A 343 12.36 4.86 -10.95
C PHE A 343 12.94 6.17 -10.41
N LEU A 344 13.37 6.19 -9.15
CA LEU A 344 14.05 7.34 -8.54
C LEU A 344 15.36 7.67 -9.26
N GLU A 345 16.16 6.66 -9.60
CA GLU A 345 17.40 6.86 -10.35
C GLU A 345 17.12 7.39 -11.76
N LEU A 346 16.09 6.85 -12.44
CA LEU A 346 15.66 7.33 -13.74
C LEU A 346 15.23 8.81 -13.68
N SER A 347 14.38 9.22 -12.73
CA SER A 347 13.94 10.63 -12.63
C SER A 347 15.11 11.58 -12.37
N LEU A 348 16.04 11.24 -11.48
CA LEU A 348 17.24 12.04 -11.24
C LEU A 348 18.17 12.11 -12.46
N LEU A 349 18.49 10.97 -13.09
CA LEU A 349 19.36 10.90 -14.27
C LEU A 349 18.80 11.74 -15.44
N THR A 350 17.48 11.68 -15.67
CA THR A 350 16.84 12.48 -16.72
C THR A 350 16.86 13.98 -16.43
N LEU A 351 16.96 14.39 -15.16
CA LEU A 351 17.12 15.78 -14.78
C LEU A 351 18.57 16.26 -14.97
N THR A 352 19.55 15.51 -14.43
CA THR A 352 20.94 16.01 -14.28
C THR A 352 21.87 15.72 -15.46
N ASP A 353 21.72 14.59 -16.16
CA ASP A 353 22.81 14.02 -16.96
C ASP A 353 22.52 14.02 -18.48
N PRO A 354 22.81 15.10 -19.24
CA PRO A 354 22.56 15.16 -20.69
C PRO A 354 23.28 14.05 -21.47
N ALA A 355 24.52 13.71 -21.08
CA ALA A 355 25.26 12.61 -21.71
C ALA A 355 24.58 11.24 -21.51
N ARG A 356 23.89 11.03 -20.39
CA ARG A 356 23.14 9.80 -20.12
C ARG A 356 21.81 9.77 -20.87
N ARG A 357 21.10 10.90 -20.99
CA ARG A 357 19.90 11.04 -21.84
C ARG A 357 20.22 10.73 -23.32
N GLN A 358 21.24 11.38 -23.88
CA GLN A 358 21.70 11.07 -25.24
C GLN A 358 22.06 9.59 -25.43
N ALA A 359 22.67 8.95 -24.42
CA ALA A 359 22.98 7.53 -24.46
C ALA A 359 21.74 6.61 -24.36
N ILE A 360 20.57 7.11 -23.94
CA ILE A 360 19.29 6.39 -24.02
C ILE A 360 18.67 6.53 -25.41
N PHE A 361 18.70 7.73 -26.02
CA PHE A 361 18.19 7.94 -27.38
C PHE A 361 19.04 7.23 -28.45
N LYS A 362 20.36 7.12 -28.24
CA LYS A 362 21.30 6.46 -29.17
C LYS A 362 21.29 4.92 -29.06
N ASP A 363 20.70 4.33 -28.01
CA ASP A 363 20.58 2.86 -27.83
C ASP A 363 19.36 2.33 -28.60
N VAL A 364 19.44 2.42 -29.93
CA VAL A 364 18.48 1.87 -30.89
C VAL A 364 19.00 0.51 -31.38
N LYS A 365 18.19 -0.54 -31.23
CA LYS A 365 18.54 -1.91 -31.65
C LYS A 365 17.76 -2.30 -32.91
N PRO A 366 18.26 -2.00 -34.12
CA PRO A 366 17.57 -2.38 -35.35
C PRO A 366 17.43 -3.92 -35.45
N GLY A 367 16.24 -4.40 -35.83
CA GLY A 367 15.97 -5.83 -36.04
C GLY A 367 15.77 -6.67 -34.77
N SER A 368 15.87 -6.11 -33.56
CA SER A 368 15.61 -6.85 -32.32
C SER A 368 14.12 -6.85 -31.94
N VAL A 369 13.64 -7.98 -31.39
CA VAL A 369 12.28 -8.10 -30.81
C VAL A 369 12.16 -7.28 -29.52
N THR A 370 13.26 -7.09 -28.79
CA THR A 370 13.39 -6.07 -27.75
C THR A 370 13.78 -4.74 -28.38
N GLY A 371 12.98 -3.70 -28.14
CA GLY A 371 13.16 -2.38 -28.75
C GLY A 371 14.41 -1.62 -28.28
N GLY A 372 14.57 -0.40 -28.78
CA GLY A 372 15.57 0.54 -28.24
C GLY A 372 15.28 0.93 -26.79
N ALA A 373 16.29 1.43 -26.07
CA ALA A 373 16.18 1.71 -24.64
C ALA A 373 15.04 2.67 -24.29
N TRP A 374 14.81 3.71 -25.10
CA TRP A 374 13.64 4.58 -24.96
C TRP A 374 12.33 3.78 -24.94
N ALA A 375 12.10 2.94 -25.95
CA ALA A 375 10.84 2.21 -26.11
C ALA A 375 10.60 1.17 -25.00
N GLU A 376 11.67 0.64 -24.41
CA GLU A 376 11.59 -0.22 -23.23
C GLU A 376 11.30 0.59 -21.95
N ILE A 377 12.01 1.70 -21.71
CA ILE A 377 11.80 2.57 -20.52
C ILE A 377 10.39 3.17 -20.55
N SER A 378 9.96 3.73 -21.69
CA SER A 378 8.65 4.36 -21.83
C SER A 378 7.51 3.34 -21.66
N ARG A 379 7.70 2.10 -22.14
CA ARG A 379 6.79 0.98 -21.89
C ARG A 379 6.65 0.65 -20.41
N GLU A 380 7.74 0.50 -19.65
CA GLU A 380 7.63 0.19 -18.21
C GLU A 380 6.99 1.35 -17.42
N CYS A 381 7.27 2.60 -17.78
CA CYS A 381 6.65 3.79 -17.17
C CYS A 381 5.14 3.87 -17.48
N LEU A 382 4.75 3.68 -18.75
CA LEU A 382 3.34 3.69 -19.16
C LEU A 382 2.55 2.48 -18.64
N LEU A 383 3.19 1.31 -18.45
CA LEU A 383 2.57 0.17 -17.75
C LEU A 383 2.30 0.49 -16.28
N LEU A 384 3.22 1.20 -15.60
CA LEU A 384 2.98 1.64 -14.23
C LEU A 384 1.81 2.63 -14.17
N ILE A 385 1.85 3.70 -14.96
CA ILE A 385 0.77 4.70 -15.04
C ILE A 385 -0.57 4.03 -15.39
N GLY A 386 -0.58 3.10 -16.34
CA GLY A 386 -1.78 2.35 -16.73
C GLY A 386 -2.34 1.46 -15.62
N THR A 387 -1.49 0.82 -14.82
CA THR A 387 -1.94 -0.01 -13.68
C THR A 387 -2.43 0.81 -12.50
N GLU A 388 -1.85 1.98 -12.21
CA GLU A 388 -2.40 2.91 -11.21
C GLU A 388 -3.70 3.55 -11.71
N LEU A 389 -3.80 3.96 -12.98
CA LEU A 389 -5.04 4.45 -13.61
C LEU A 389 -6.18 3.42 -13.51
N GLN A 390 -5.90 2.15 -13.80
CA GLN A 390 -6.89 1.07 -13.65
C GLN A 390 -7.32 0.89 -12.19
N ARG A 391 -6.38 0.94 -11.23
CA ARG A 391 -6.71 0.86 -9.80
C ARG A 391 -7.54 2.05 -9.32
N ALA A 392 -7.19 3.26 -9.76
CA ALA A 392 -7.91 4.48 -9.46
C ALA A 392 -9.36 4.42 -9.99
N LYS A 393 -9.56 3.99 -11.25
CA LYS A 393 -10.90 3.75 -11.82
C LYS A 393 -11.68 2.68 -11.05
N GLY A 394 -11.02 1.60 -10.61
CA GLY A 394 -11.61 0.54 -9.80
C GLY A 394 -11.67 0.84 -8.29
N ARG A 395 -11.45 2.09 -7.86
CA ARG A 395 -11.41 2.54 -6.45
C ARG A 395 -10.63 1.58 -5.53
N GLY A 396 -9.39 1.28 -5.92
CA GLY A 396 -8.50 0.35 -5.20
C GLY A 396 -8.45 -1.07 -5.76
N ARG A 397 -9.49 -1.52 -6.47
CA ARG A 397 -9.48 -2.82 -7.15
C ARG A 397 -8.83 -2.68 -8.52
N LEU A 398 -7.79 -3.46 -8.78
CA LEU A 398 -7.44 -3.79 -10.16
C LEU A 398 -8.60 -4.61 -10.75
N PRO A 399 -8.95 -4.44 -12.05
CA PRO A 399 -9.90 -5.33 -12.69
C PRO A 399 -9.35 -6.75 -12.63
N SER A 400 -10.08 -7.65 -11.98
CA SER A 400 -9.73 -9.07 -11.93
C SER A 400 -9.65 -9.58 -13.36
N SER A 401 -8.48 -10.08 -13.78
CA SER A 401 -8.33 -10.69 -15.09
C SER A 401 -9.31 -11.86 -15.19
N THR A 402 -10.31 -11.74 -16.06
CA THR A 402 -11.37 -12.74 -16.27
C THR A 402 -10.82 -13.95 -17.02
N SER A 403 -9.92 -14.67 -16.35
CA SER A 403 -9.66 -16.07 -16.61
C SER A 403 -10.93 -16.82 -16.20
N SER A 404 -11.68 -17.30 -17.18
CA SER A 404 -12.85 -18.14 -16.98
C SER A 404 -12.41 -19.55 -16.54
N GLN A 405 -11.93 -19.68 -15.30
CA GLN A 405 -11.79 -20.97 -14.65
C GLN A 405 -13.20 -21.45 -14.22
N PRO A 406 -13.71 -22.57 -14.76
CA PRO A 406 -14.96 -23.15 -14.28
C PRO A 406 -14.78 -23.64 -12.84
N SER A 407 -15.77 -23.36 -11.99
CA SER A 407 -15.75 -23.67 -10.56
C SER A 407 -15.99 -25.16 -10.27
N ASN A 408 -15.01 -26.00 -10.62
CA ASN A 408 -15.02 -27.43 -10.31
C ASN A 408 -14.61 -27.67 -8.84
N ALA A 409 -15.58 -27.54 -7.93
CA ALA A 409 -15.47 -28.13 -6.60
C ALA A 409 -15.68 -29.65 -6.71
N TYR A 410 -14.61 -30.43 -6.52
CA TYR A 410 -14.70 -31.89 -6.37
C TYR A 410 -13.90 -32.35 -5.15
N ALA A 411 -14.52 -33.27 -4.40
CA ALA A 411 -13.87 -33.98 -3.30
C ALA A 411 -12.88 -35.04 -3.84
N SER A 412 -11.98 -35.48 -2.97
CA SER A 412 -10.94 -36.45 -3.29
C SER A 412 -11.51 -37.82 -3.66
N GLN A 413 -11.13 -38.33 -4.84
CA GLN A 413 -11.06 -39.76 -5.12
C GLN A 413 -10.00 -40.02 -6.19
N GLN A 414 -9.11 -40.97 -5.92
CA GLN A 414 -8.11 -41.46 -6.87
C GLN A 414 -8.54 -42.83 -7.39
N ASP A 415 -8.56 -43.03 -8.70
CA ASP A 415 -7.54 -43.82 -9.41
C ASP A 415 -7.88 -43.93 -10.91
N GLN A 416 -6.90 -44.32 -11.72
CA GLN A 416 -7.04 -44.52 -13.17
C GLN A 416 -6.31 -45.80 -13.59
N PRO A 417 -6.79 -46.50 -14.63
CA PRO A 417 -6.08 -46.39 -15.91
C PRO A 417 -7.00 -46.23 -17.14
N SER A 418 -6.35 -46.10 -18.29
CA SER A 418 -6.85 -45.72 -19.63
C SER A 418 -7.29 -46.95 -20.47
N PRO A 419 -7.61 -46.87 -21.80
CA PRO A 419 -7.73 -45.70 -22.69
C PRO A 419 -8.97 -45.66 -23.65
N SER A 420 -9.14 -44.51 -24.31
CA SER A 420 -9.69 -44.33 -25.68
C SER A 420 -10.96 -45.10 -26.14
N ARG A 421 -12.14 -44.47 -26.00
CA ARG A 421 -13.22 -44.55 -27.01
C ARG A 421 -14.19 -43.36 -26.90
N ALA A 422 -14.61 -42.78 -28.02
CA ALA A 422 -15.70 -41.79 -28.06
C ALA A 422 -17.04 -42.52 -28.23
N PRO A 423 -18.02 -42.35 -27.31
CA PRO A 423 -19.31 -43.04 -27.41
C PRO A 423 -20.29 -42.26 -28.30
N VAL A 424 -20.80 -42.92 -29.35
CA VAL A 424 -21.96 -42.43 -30.12
C VAL A 424 -23.23 -42.60 -29.27
N ARG A 425 -24.06 -41.56 -29.19
CA ARG A 425 -25.25 -41.53 -28.32
C ARG A 425 -26.49 -42.08 -29.04
N ASN A 426 -26.75 -43.36 -28.88
CA ASN A 426 -27.94 -44.05 -29.44
C ASN A 426 -28.99 -44.32 -28.35
N GLU A 427 -29.93 -43.40 -28.13
CA GLU A 427 -31.12 -43.67 -27.30
C GLU A 427 -32.41 -43.15 -27.96
N ASN A 428 -33.14 -44.11 -28.55
CA ASN A 428 -34.59 -44.22 -28.70
C ASN A 428 -35.45 -42.94 -28.74
N VAL A 429 -35.81 -42.55 -29.96
CA VAL A 429 -37.04 -41.79 -30.27
C VAL A 429 -38.28 -42.61 -29.85
N PHE A 430 -39.43 -41.95 -29.66
CA PHE A 430 -40.75 -42.51 -29.31
C PHE A 430 -41.04 -42.86 -27.84
N GLN A 431 -41.07 -41.84 -26.97
CA GLN A 431 -42.17 -41.70 -25.99
C GLN A 431 -42.65 -40.23 -25.93
N PRO A 432 -43.97 -39.95 -25.88
CA PRO A 432 -44.49 -38.58 -25.85
C PRO A 432 -44.46 -37.97 -24.44
N VAL A 433 -43.89 -36.78 -24.32
CA VAL A 433 -43.88 -35.99 -23.07
C VAL A 433 -45.26 -35.40 -22.80
N ARG A 434 -45.72 -35.41 -21.54
CA ARG A 434 -47.00 -34.81 -21.13
C ARG A 434 -46.87 -33.27 -21.09
N PRO A 435 -47.81 -32.50 -21.66
CA PRO A 435 -47.72 -31.04 -21.69
C PRO A 435 -47.92 -30.43 -20.29
N SER A 436 -47.17 -29.37 -20.00
CA SER A 436 -47.27 -28.61 -18.75
C SER A 436 -48.38 -27.55 -18.80
N PHE A 437 -48.82 -27.10 -17.63
CA PHE A 437 -50.08 -26.37 -17.43
C PHE A 437 -50.27 -25.10 -18.31
N PHE A 438 -49.18 -24.45 -18.74
CA PHE A 438 -49.23 -23.20 -19.51
C PHE A 438 -49.72 -23.37 -20.96
N ASP A 439 -49.49 -24.53 -21.60
CA ASP A 439 -49.99 -24.77 -22.98
C ASP A 439 -51.52 -24.76 -23.07
N LYS A 440 -52.22 -25.00 -21.95
CA LYS A 440 -53.69 -24.96 -21.89
C LYS A 440 -54.28 -23.55 -21.77
N LEU A 441 -53.47 -22.52 -21.50
CA LEU A 441 -53.91 -21.12 -21.45
C LEU A 441 -53.69 -20.39 -22.79
N ALA A 442 -52.76 -20.86 -23.62
CA ALA A 442 -52.50 -20.27 -24.94
C ALA A 442 -53.57 -20.60 -26.01
N LEU A 443 -54.44 -21.58 -25.74
CA LEU A 443 -55.40 -22.14 -26.70
C LEU A 443 -56.86 -21.66 -26.52
N SER A 444 -57.12 -20.66 -25.67
CA SER A 444 -58.49 -20.14 -25.41
C SER A 444 -58.76 -18.75 -26.01
N ALA A 445 -57.97 -18.29 -26.99
CA ALA A 445 -57.93 -16.89 -27.44
C ALA A 445 -58.16 -16.66 -28.95
N SER A 446 -58.65 -17.66 -29.69
CA SER A 446 -59.13 -17.55 -31.08
C SER A 446 -60.13 -18.70 -31.35
N SER A 447 -61.19 -18.62 -32.15
CA SER A 447 -61.67 -17.64 -33.16
C SER A 447 -63.24 -17.73 -33.24
N PRO A 448 -64.00 -17.28 -34.27
CA PRO A 448 -63.82 -16.25 -35.32
C PRO A 448 -65.09 -15.33 -35.53
N SER A 449 -65.11 -14.53 -36.63
CA SER A 449 -66.24 -13.77 -37.24
C SER A 449 -66.68 -12.44 -36.56
N SER A 450 -67.26 -11.44 -37.26
CA SER A 450 -67.75 -11.33 -38.66
C SER A 450 -67.29 -10.01 -39.38
N THR A 451 -68.05 -9.46 -40.35
CA THR A 451 -67.52 -8.64 -41.49
C THR A 451 -68.10 -7.18 -41.61
N PRO A 452 -68.19 -6.45 -42.77
CA PRO A 452 -67.49 -5.14 -42.90
C PRO A 452 -68.30 -3.92 -43.42
N THR A 453 -67.77 -2.68 -43.32
CA THR A 453 -68.14 -1.53 -44.21
C THR A 453 -67.15 -0.34 -44.14
N ASP A 454 -67.10 0.44 -45.23
CA ASP A 454 -66.34 1.70 -45.47
C ASP A 454 -67.20 2.98 -45.17
N PRO A 455 -66.85 4.21 -45.61
CA PRO A 455 -65.69 5.07 -45.28
C PRO A 455 -66.09 6.52 -44.83
N ALA A 456 -65.16 7.36 -44.30
CA ALA A 456 -65.17 8.83 -44.50
C ALA A 456 -63.97 9.64 -43.90
N ALA A 457 -63.36 10.48 -44.74
CA ALA A 457 -63.00 11.90 -44.55
C ALA A 457 -62.43 12.49 -43.22
N SER A 458 -61.19 13.01 -43.33
CA SER A 458 -60.83 14.44 -43.17
C SER A 458 -60.14 15.03 -41.89
N THR A 459 -59.00 15.69 -42.15
CA THR A 459 -58.58 17.02 -41.62
C THR A 459 -57.83 17.19 -40.27
N SER A 460 -56.88 18.13 -40.31
CA SER A 460 -56.23 18.90 -39.23
C SER A 460 -55.32 18.22 -38.19
N SER A 461 -54.03 18.53 -38.34
CA SER A 461 -53.02 18.58 -37.28
C SER A 461 -53.28 19.69 -36.25
N SER A 462 -53.32 19.39 -34.93
CA SER A 462 -52.94 20.32 -33.84
C SER A 462 -53.13 19.77 -32.39
N SER A 463 -52.27 18.86 -31.89
CA SER A 463 -52.33 18.46 -30.45
C SER A 463 -51.02 18.02 -29.77
N LEU A 464 -49.84 18.27 -30.37
CA LEU A 464 -48.54 18.00 -29.71
C LEU A 464 -48.13 19.14 -28.76
N GLY A 465 -48.83 19.27 -27.63
CA GLY A 465 -48.56 20.33 -26.64
C GLY A 465 -48.96 20.06 -25.18
N ALA A 466 -49.76 19.03 -24.90
CA ALA A 466 -50.40 18.84 -23.58
C ALA A 466 -50.15 17.44 -22.96
N SER A 467 -48.97 17.24 -22.37
CA SER A 467 -48.77 16.19 -21.36
C SER A 467 -47.90 16.72 -20.21
N PRO A 468 -48.47 16.98 -19.01
CA PRO A 468 -47.69 17.45 -17.86
C PRO A 468 -46.75 16.35 -17.33
N ALA A 469 -47.04 15.07 -17.60
CA ALA A 469 -46.18 13.95 -17.24
C ALA A 469 -44.86 13.96 -18.05
N ALA A 470 -44.91 14.30 -19.35
CA ALA A 470 -43.71 14.38 -20.19
C ALA A 470 -42.77 15.50 -19.72
N ARG A 471 -43.31 16.68 -19.35
CA ARG A 471 -42.50 17.78 -18.80
C ARG A 471 -41.86 17.39 -17.46
N LYS A 472 -42.65 16.84 -16.52
CA LYS A 472 -42.13 16.36 -15.23
C LYS A 472 -41.09 15.25 -15.35
N ALA A 473 -41.20 14.35 -16.32
CA ALA A 473 -40.19 13.31 -16.58
C ALA A 473 -38.86 13.93 -17.06
N VAL A 474 -38.90 14.91 -17.96
CA VAL A 474 -37.71 15.63 -18.43
C VAL A 474 -37.09 16.46 -17.31
N GLU A 475 -37.90 17.14 -16.48
CA GLU A 475 -37.40 17.89 -15.31
C GLU A 475 -36.77 16.96 -14.26
N ALA A 476 -37.40 15.83 -13.94
CA ALA A 476 -36.87 14.85 -12.99
C ALA A 476 -35.50 14.29 -13.43
N VAL A 477 -35.36 13.91 -14.71
CA VAL A 477 -34.09 13.48 -15.29
C VAL A 477 -33.04 14.61 -15.28
N LYS A 478 -33.47 15.88 -15.42
CA LYS A 478 -32.56 17.04 -15.37
C LYS A 478 -32.13 17.42 -13.95
N SER A 479 -32.94 17.08 -12.93
CA SER A 479 -32.54 17.17 -11.52
C SER A 479 -31.67 16.00 -11.03
N ALA A 480 -31.67 14.87 -11.75
CA ALA A 480 -30.93 13.65 -11.42
C ALA A 480 -29.47 13.66 -11.95
N ALA A 481 -28.72 14.71 -11.59
CA ALA A 481 -27.27 14.78 -11.79
C ALA A 481 -26.54 14.20 -10.55
N THR A 482 -25.41 13.48 -10.62
CA THR A 482 -24.54 13.13 -11.76
C THR A 482 -24.01 11.71 -11.57
N GLY A 483 -23.96 10.88 -12.62
CA GLY A 483 -23.37 9.54 -12.53
C GLY A 483 -23.34 8.76 -13.85
N PRO A 484 -22.54 7.68 -13.97
CA PRO A 484 -22.38 6.94 -15.23
C PRO A 484 -23.70 6.30 -15.72
N ALA A 485 -24.52 5.79 -14.79
CA ALA A 485 -25.84 5.25 -15.12
C ALA A 485 -26.82 6.32 -15.66
N ALA A 486 -26.63 7.60 -15.36
CA ALA A 486 -27.44 8.67 -15.93
C ALA A 486 -27.12 8.90 -17.42
N HIS A 487 -25.85 8.76 -17.83
CA HIS A 487 -25.50 8.77 -19.26
C HIS A 487 -26.03 7.54 -20.00
N GLU A 488 -25.98 6.36 -19.37
CA GLU A 488 -26.54 5.13 -19.95
C GLU A 488 -28.07 5.21 -20.07
N ALA A 489 -28.76 5.77 -19.07
CA ALA A 489 -30.19 6.08 -19.14
C ALA A 489 -30.53 7.16 -20.19
N GLN A 490 -29.71 8.21 -20.34
CA GLN A 490 -29.87 9.21 -21.41
C GLN A 490 -29.62 8.61 -22.80
N HIS A 491 -28.67 7.69 -22.96
CA HIS A 491 -28.47 6.93 -24.19
C HIS A 491 -29.65 5.98 -24.46
N ALA A 492 -30.15 5.27 -23.46
CA ALA A 492 -31.33 4.42 -23.61
C ALA A 492 -32.59 5.25 -23.98
N LEU A 493 -32.80 6.41 -23.33
CA LEU A 493 -33.93 7.28 -23.61
C LEU A 493 -33.82 7.94 -24.99
N SER A 494 -32.65 8.44 -25.37
CA SER A 494 -32.44 8.99 -26.73
C SER A 494 -32.51 7.93 -27.82
N THR A 495 -32.11 6.68 -27.54
CA THR A 495 -32.29 5.53 -28.45
C THR A 495 -33.76 5.10 -28.53
N ALA A 496 -34.52 5.17 -27.43
CA ALA A 496 -35.97 4.94 -27.43
C ALA A 496 -36.73 6.05 -28.20
N VAL A 497 -36.31 7.31 -28.04
CA VAL A 497 -36.89 8.45 -28.78
C VAL A 497 -36.49 8.42 -30.26
N SER A 498 -35.28 7.99 -30.61
CA SER A 498 -34.85 7.85 -32.01
C SER A 498 -35.49 6.64 -32.69
N THR A 499 -35.71 5.52 -31.99
CA THR A 499 -36.48 4.37 -32.52
C THR A 499 -37.97 4.67 -32.63
N ALA A 500 -38.56 5.46 -31.73
CA ALA A 500 -39.90 6.00 -31.91
C ALA A 500 -39.98 6.97 -33.12
N SER A 501 -38.95 7.80 -33.31
CA SER A 501 -38.87 8.75 -34.44
C SER A 501 -38.63 8.06 -35.79
N SER A 502 -37.91 6.93 -35.83
CA SER A 502 -37.72 6.15 -37.06
C SER A 502 -38.89 5.20 -37.35
N ALA A 503 -39.64 4.74 -36.33
CA ALA A 503 -40.93 4.10 -36.56
C ALA A 503 -41.92 5.03 -37.30
N LEU A 504 -41.90 6.33 -36.96
CA LEU A 504 -42.67 7.39 -37.62
C LEU A 504 -42.24 7.69 -39.07
N THR A 505 -41.05 7.29 -39.53
CA THR A 505 -40.60 7.48 -40.92
C THR A 505 -40.84 6.27 -41.83
N SER A 506 -41.28 5.13 -41.28
CA SER A 506 -41.68 3.98 -42.09
C SER A 506 -43.12 4.12 -42.62
N ARG A 507 -43.33 3.91 -43.93
CA ARG A 507 -44.65 4.05 -44.57
C ARG A 507 -45.54 2.83 -44.28
N VAL A 508 -46.22 2.81 -43.13
CA VAL A 508 -47.27 1.82 -42.79
C VAL A 508 -48.45 2.55 -42.13
N PRO A 509 -49.72 2.30 -42.51
CA PRO A 509 -50.87 3.05 -41.99
C PRO A 509 -51.21 2.74 -40.53
N ALA A 510 -51.73 3.75 -39.81
CA ALA A 510 -51.74 3.83 -38.35
C ALA A 510 -52.79 2.97 -37.60
N ILE A 511 -53.39 1.96 -38.25
CA ILE A 511 -54.57 1.23 -37.71
C ILE A 511 -54.19 0.11 -36.71
N LEU A 512 -52.93 -0.33 -36.68
CA LEU A 512 -52.49 -1.47 -35.85
C LEU A 512 -51.63 -1.10 -34.61
N GLN A 513 -51.51 0.19 -34.27
CA GLN A 513 -50.82 0.61 -33.02
C GLN A 513 -51.82 0.83 -31.88
N SER A 514 -52.17 -0.25 -31.19
CA SER A 514 -53.03 -0.25 -29.99
C SER A 514 -52.28 0.29 -28.74
N SER A 515 -52.07 1.60 -28.69
CA SER A 515 -51.26 2.34 -27.70
C SER A 515 -51.74 2.30 -26.23
N ALA A 516 -52.63 1.37 -25.85
CA ALA A 516 -53.23 1.29 -24.52
C ALA A 516 -52.36 0.61 -23.45
N LEU A 517 -51.49 -0.35 -23.82
CA LEU A 517 -50.75 -1.18 -22.83
C LEU A 517 -49.36 -0.67 -22.43
N VAL A 518 -48.80 0.31 -23.16
CA VAL A 518 -47.47 0.88 -22.87
C VAL A 518 -47.39 1.58 -21.50
N PRO A 519 -48.33 2.46 -21.08
CA PRO A 519 -48.14 3.25 -19.85
C PRO A 519 -48.14 2.40 -18.56
N ALA A 520 -48.87 1.28 -18.53
CA ALA A 520 -48.83 0.35 -17.40
C ALA A 520 -47.44 -0.31 -17.29
N LYS A 521 -46.99 -1.01 -18.35
CA LYS A 521 -45.67 -1.66 -18.35
C LYS A 521 -44.51 -0.70 -18.09
N VAL A 522 -44.55 0.54 -18.59
CA VAL A 522 -43.50 1.53 -18.30
C VAL A 522 -43.54 1.98 -16.84
N LYS A 523 -44.72 2.12 -16.22
CA LYS A 523 -44.85 2.47 -14.79
C LYS A 523 -44.48 1.31 -13.86
N ASP A 524 -44.80 0.08 -14.24
CA ASP A 524 -44.42 -1.12 -13.50
C ASP A 524 -42.91 -1.39 -13.61
N VAL A 525 -42.31 -1.22 -14.80
CA VAL A 525 -40.85 -1.29 -14.96
C VAL A 525 -40.15 -0.13 -14.27
N ALA A 526 -40.67 1.10 -14.34
CA ALA A 526 -40.08 2.24 -13.62
C ALA A 526 -40.13 2.02 -12.10
N SER A 527 -41.28 1.64 -11.54
CA SER A 527 -41.39 1.36 -10.09
C SER A 527 -40.67 0.07 -9.66
N ALA A 528 -40.47 -0.89 -10.55
CA ALA A 528 -39.60 -2.04 -10.29
C ALA A 528 -38.11 -1.66 -10.33
N VAL A 529 -37.68 -0.75 -11.22
CA VAL A 529 -36.32 -0.20 -11.26
C VAL A 529 -36.06 0.73 -10.08
N GLU A 530 -37.05 1.51 -9.66
CA GLU A 530 -37.01 2.38 -8.47
C GLU A 530 -36.93 1.56 -7.18
N ARG A 531 -37.78 0.53 -7.01
CA ARG A 531 -37.67 -0.43 -5.91
C ARG A 531 -36.35 -1.19 -5.95
N ARG A 532 -35.93 -1.72 -7.11
CA ARG A 532 -34.65 -2.44 -7.26
C ARG A 532 -33.42 -1.54 -7.20
N GLY A 533 -33.59 -0.22 -7.29
CA GLY A 533 -32.58 0.79 -7.00
C GLY A 533 -32.52 1.19 -5.52
N ALA A 534 -33.64 1.06 -4.79
CA ALA A 534 -33.69 1.21 -3.33
C ALA A 534 -33.35 -0.09 -2.55
N GLU A 535 -33.57 -1.26 -3.17
CA GLU A 535 -33.18 -2.58 -2.66
C GLU A 535 -31.82 -3.04 -3.20
N ALA A 536 -31.29 -2.39 -4.25
CA ALA A 536 -29.86 -2.45 -4.50
C ALA A 536 -29.16 -1.79 -3.31
N PRO A 537 -28.27 -2.48 -2.57
CA PRO A 537 -27.46 -1.80 -1.59
C PRO A 537 -26.65 -0.72 -2.31
N GLU A 538 -26.68 0.52 -1.79
CA GLU A 538 -25.65 1.50 -2.14
C GLU A 538 -24.30 0.80 -2.05
N ALA A 539 -23.47 0.91 -3.09
CA ALA A 539 -22.26 0.11 -3.19
C ALA A 539 -21.33 0.40 -1.99
N GLU A 540 -21.37 -0.46 -0.98
CA GLU A 540 -20.84 -0.19 0.36
C GLU A 540 -19.32 0.00 0.30
N MET A 541 -18.90 1.23 0.07
CA MET A 541 -17.50 1.62 -0.05
C MET A 541 -16.88 1.93 1.32
N VAL A 542 -17.30 1.15 2.32
CA VAL A 542 -16.44 0.73 3.40
C VAL A 542 -16.54 -0.79 3.39
N PRO A 543 -15.43 -1.56 3.27
CA PRO A 543 -15.52 -2.98 3.56
C PRO A 543 -15.99 -3.10 5.00
N GLN A 544 -17.23 -3.56 5.27
CA GLN A 544 -17.74 -3.64 6.64
C GLN A 544 -16.81 -4.52 7.48
N VAL A 545 -15.90 -3.91 8.26
CA VAL A 545 -14.76 -4.60 8.88
C VAL A 545 -15.23 -5.42 10.08
N PHE A 546 -15.83 -6.57 9.77
CA PHE A 546 -16.23 -7.66 10.64
C PHE A 546 -17.17 -7.31 11.81
N GLY A 547 -18.24 -8.09 11.97
CA GLY A 547 -19.19 -7.94 13.09
C GLY A 547 -18.58 -8.05 14.50
N PHE A 548 -17.31 -8.47 14.62
CA PHE A 548 -16.53 -8.42 15.85
C PHE A 548 -16.12 -6.99 16.24
N GLU A 549 -15.63 -6.16 15.30
CA GLU A 549 -15.31 -4.75 15.58
C GLU A 549 -16.57 -3.98 15.95
N ARG A 550 -17.68 -4.22 15.23
CA ARG A 550 -19.00 -3.62 15.52
C ARG A 550 -19.54 -3.99 16.90
N ARG A 551 -19.22 -5.18 17.42
CA ARG A 551 -19.55 -5.60 18.81
C ARG A 551 -18.63 -4.93 19.85
N LEU A 552 -17.32 -4.90 19.60
CA LEU A 552 -16.34 -4.24 20.48
C LEU A 552 -16.57 -2.73 20.59
N ALA A 553 -16.92 -2.08 19.48
CA ALA A 553 -17.19 -0.65 19.43
C ALA A 553 -18.26 -0.23 20.45
N VAL A 554 -19.29 -1.06 20.70
CA VAL A 554 -20.35 -0.79 21.70
C VAL A 554 -19.77 -0.59 23.10
N VAL A 555 -18.78 -1.41 23.48
CA VAL A 555 -18.13 -1.39 24.81
C VAL A 555 -17.14 -0.24 24.94
N VAL A 556 -16.55 0.23 23.83
CA VAL A 556 -15.55 1.30 23.84
C VAL A 556 -16.22 2.69 23.99
N PRO A 557 -15.73 3.56 24.91
CA PRO A 557 -16.24 4.92 25.10
C PRO A 557 -16.22 5.76 23.81
N ARG A 558 -17.25 6.61 23.62
CA ARG A 558 -17.46 7.40 22.38
C ARG A 558 -16.21 8.14 21.88
N ALA A 559 -15.48 8.80 22.77
CA ALA A 559 -14.26 9.57 22.43
C ALA A 559 -13.05 8.69 22.01
N LEU A 560 -13.03 7.41 22.40
CA LEU A 560 -12.03 6.45 21.94
C LEU A 560 -12.48 5.70 20.68
N ARG A 561 -13.79 5.52 20.50
CA ARG A 561 -14.39 4.81 19.35
C ARG A 561 -13.92 5.43 18.04
N ALA A 562 -14.08 6.74 17.88
CA ALA A 562 -13.67 7.47 16.68
C ALA A 562 -12.18 7.26 16.35
N ARG A 563 -11.31 7.39 17.36
CA ARG A 563 -9.84 7.26 17.20
C ARG A 563 -9.33 5.83 16.94
N LEU A 564 -10.19 4.82 17.00
CA LEU A 564 -9.83 3.41 16.87
C LEU A 564 -10.52 2.72 15.68
N PHE A 565 -11.79 3.03 15.43
CA PHE A 565 -12.66 2.31 14.48
C PHE A 565 -13.12 3.13 13.27
N ASP A 566 -12.95 4.46 13.27
CA ASP A 566 -13.28 5.24 12.07
C ASP A 566 -12.25 4.94 10.97
N VAL A 567 -12.73 4.85 9.73
CA VAL A 567 -11.87 4.70 8.55
C VAL A 567 -11.29 6.07 8.21
N GLY A 568 -9.97 6.17 8.21
CA GLY A 568 -9.29 7.43 7.89
C GLY A 568 -9.33 7.71 6.39
N MET A 569 -9.56 8.97 5.98
CA MET A 569 -9.46 9.39 4.57
C MET A 569 -8.08 9.04 3.92
N GLU A 570 -7.03 8.91 4.73
CA GLU A 570 -5.71 8.41 4.31
C GLU A 570 -5.75 6.99 3.74
N TYR A 571 -6.68 6.14 4.20
CA TYR A 571 -6.91 4.80 3.65
C TYR A 571 -7.55 4.87 2.26
N ASP A 572 -8.68 5.55 2.10
CA ASP A 572 -9.42 5.57 0.84
C ASP A 572 -8.61 6.22 -0.29
N ALA A 573 -7.86 7.28 0.02
CA ALA A 573 -6.89 7.88 -0.90
C ALA A 573 -5.72 6.93 -1.21
N GLY A 574 -5.03 6.42 -0.18
CA GLY A 574 -3.85 5.57 -0.36
C GLY A 574 -4.13 4.18 -0.97
N VAL A 575 -5.38 3.69 -0.87
CA VAL A 575 -5.86 2.49 -1.58
C VAL A 575 -5.95 2.75 -3.10
N CYS A 576 -6.28 3.97 -3.51
CA CYS A 576 -6.35 4.35 -4.92
C CYS A 576 -4.96 4.60 -5.54
N THR A 577 -4.04 5.24 -4.80
CA THR A 577 -2.70 5.64 -5.28
C THR A 577 -1.50 4.98 -4.55
N PRO A 578 -1.49 3.65 -4.30
CA PRO A 578 -0.51 3.00 -3.42
C PRO A 578 0.94 3.04 -3.92
N ARG A 579 1.19 3.34 -5.21
CA ARG A 579 2.53 3.57 -5.76
C ARG A 579 2.72 4.99 -6.29
N ARG A 580 2.13 5.99 -5.62
CA ARG A 580 2.19 7.40 -6.04
C ARG A 580 3.60 7.89 -6.39
N ARG A 581 4.63 7.58 -5.60
CA ARG A 581 6.00 8.06 -5.82
C ARG A 581 6.69 7.42 -7.03
N GLU A 582 6.53 6.11 -7.24
CA GLU A 582 6.96 5.46 -8.49
C GLU A 582 6.28 6.11 -9.70
N THR A 583 5.03 6.56 -9.54
CA THR A 583 4.26 7.23 -10.60
C THR A 583 4.75 8.66 -10.86
N VAL A 584 4.99 9.46 -9.81
CA VAL A 584 5.56 10.81 -9.91
C VAL A 584 6.92 10.76 -10.60
N TRP A 585 7.82 9.86 -10.19
CA TRP A 585 9.14 9.71 -10.82
C TRP A 585 9.04 9.21 -12.27
N ALA A 586 8.11 8.30 -12.59
CA ALA A 586 7.88 7.85 -13.96
C ALA A 586 7.33 8.97 -14.86
N VAL A 587 6.43 9.82 -14.35
CA VAL A 587 5.89 10.98 -15.07
C VAL A 587 6.99 12.03 -15.31
N GLN A 588 7.76 12.38 -14.27
CA GLN A 588 8.90 13.30 -14.37
C GLN A 588 9.96 12.80 -15.35
N ALA A 589 10.30 11.51 -15.30
CA ALA A 589 11.25 10.91 -16.24
C ALA A 589 10.78 10.98 -17.70
N LEU A 590 9.49 10.70 -17.94
CA LEU A 590 8.89 10.78 -19.27
C LEU A 590 8.87 12.23 -19.78
N SER A 591 8.45 13.22 -18.97
CA SER A 591 8.47 14.62 -19.40
C SER A 591 9.89 15.12 -19.66
N ASN A 592 10.83 14.84 -18.77
CA ASN A 592 12.23 15.27 -18.93
C ASN A 592 12.88 14.70 -20.20
N LEU A 593 12.64 13.42 -20.51
CA LEU A 593 13.13 12.81 -21.75
C LEU A 593 12.42 13.36 -23.00
N ILE A 594 11.11 13.57 -22.95
CA ILE A 594 10.38 14.12 -24.10
C ILE A 594 10.85 15.55 -24.40
N CYS A 595 10.89 16.44 -23.40
CA CYS A 595 11.40 17.81 -23.56
C CYS A 595 12.86 17.82 -24.06
N ALA A 596 13.72 16.95 -23.54
CA ALA A 596 15.11 16.84 -24.02
C ALA A 596 15.21 16.32 -25.47
N SER A 597 14.30 15.44 -25.90
CA SER A 597 14.41 14.76 -27.20
C SER A 597 14.42 15.71 -28.40
N LEU A 598 13.79 16.89 -28.31
CA LEU A 598 13.81 17.92 -29.36
C LEU A 598 15.25 18.39 -29.70
N LYS A 599 16.18 18.30 -28.74
CA LYS A 599 17.59 18.71 -28.88
C LYS A 599 18.57 17.52 -28.80
N GLU A 600 18.16 16.39 -28.22
CA GLU A 600 19.04 15.26 -27.86
C GLU A 600 18.74 13.91 -28.55
N ASP A 601 17.61 13.74 -29.25
CA ASP A 601 17.25 12.52 -29.98
C ASP A 601 17.56 12.66 -31.49
N PRO A 602 18.69 12.11 -31.99
CA PRO A 602 19.09 12.25 -33.40
C PRO A 602 18.27 11.37 -34.36
N TYR A 603 17.36 10.53 -33.85
CA TYR A 603 16.60 9.56 -34.63
C TYR A 603 15.09 9.80 -34.60
N GLY A 604 14.61 10.78 -33.83
CA GLY A 604 13.18 11.12 -33.71
C GLY A 604 12.32 9.96 -33.19
N VAL A 605 12.90 9.02 -32.44
CA VAL A 605 12.19 7.83 -31.93
C VAL A 605 11.18 8.24 -30.86
N THR A 606 11.57 9.17 -29.99
CA THR A 606 10.77 9.68 -28.86
C THR A 606 9.49 10.35 -29.33
N GLN A 607 9.56 11.12 -30.42
CA GLN A 607 8.47 11.95 -30.95
C GLN A 607 7.23 11.12 -31.32
N ARG A 608 7.42 9.85 -31.73
CA ARG A 608 6.35 8.93 -32.12
C ARG A 608 5.46 8.50 -30.94
N ASP A 609 5.99 8.50 -29.71
CA ASP A 609 5.25 8.13 -28.50
C ASP A 609 4.55 9.33 -27.83
N ILE A 610 4.85 10.59 -28.20
CA ILE A 610 4.34 11.79 -27.52
C ILE A 610 2.80 11.82 -27.39
N PRO A 611 2.00 11.57 -28.45
CA PRO A 611 0.53 11.60 -28.33
C PRO A 611 -0.02 10.56 -27.34
N LYS A 612 0.62 9.40 -27.27
CA LYS A 612 0.28 8.26 -26.40
C LYS A 612 0.67 8.53 -24.94
N VAL A 613 1.76 9.25 -24.69
CA VAL A 613 2.16 9.69 -23.34
C VAL A 613 1.21 10.79 -22.83
N LEU A 614 0.92 11.80 -23.65
CA LEU A 614 -0.03 12.87 -23.30
C LEU A 614 -1.46 12.34 -23.08
N GLU A 615 -1.92 11.40 -23.93
CA GLU A 615 -3.19 10.70 -23.72
C GLU A 615 -3.22 9.93 -22.39
N ALA A 616 -2.14 9.25 -22.03
CA ALA A 616 -2.06 8.54 -20.74
C ALA A 616 -2.09 9.51 -19.55
N PHE A 617 -1.36 10.63 -19.63
CA PHE A 617 -1.34 11.66 -18.58
C PHE A 617 -2.73 12.26 -18.36
N VAL A 618 -3.39 12.76 -19.42
CA VAL A 618 -4.71 13.39 -19.34
C VAL A 618 -5.78 12.41 -18.87
N ARG A 619 -5.75 11.15 -19.36
CA ARG A 619 -6.68 10.12 -18.90
C ARG A 619 -6.50 9.78 -17.42
N TYR A 620 -5.26 9.77 -16.90
CA TYR A 620 -5.03 9.51 -15.48
C TYR A 620 -5.44 10.70 -14.61
N LEU A 621 -5.02 11.91 -14.99
CA LEU A 621 -5.42 13.17 -14.37
C LEU A 621 -6.95 13.27 -14.24
N SER A 622 -7.70 12.99 -15.31
CA SER A 622 -9.18 13.03 -15.27
C SER A 622 -9.84 12.04 -14.31
N VAL A 623 -9.15 10.97 -13.91
CA VAL A 623 -9.62 10.02 -12.90
C VAL A 623 -9.24 10.50 -11.51
N LEU A 624 -8.05 11.10 -11.34
CA LEU A 624 -7.61 11.67 -10.08
C LEU A 624 -8.43 12.91 -9.68
N ASP A 625 -8.81 13.77 -10.63
CA ASP A 625 -9.67 14.93 -10.37
C ASP A 625 -11.03 14.45 -9.78
N ALA A 626 -11.71 13.53 -10.48
CA ALA A 626 -12.99 12.97 -10.04
C ALA A 626 -12.90 12.18 -8.72
N LEU A 627 -11.75 11.55 -8.44
CA LEU A 627 -11.48 10.93 -7.13
C LEU A 627 -11.33 11.98 -6.04
N ALA A 628 -10.55 13.05 -6.28
CA ALA A 628 -10.36 14.14 -5.31
C ALA A 628 -11.69 14.83 -4.97
N GLU A 629 -12.52 15.15 -5.96
CA GLU A 629 -13.89 15.65 -5.76
C GLU A 629 -14.72 14.71 -4.88
N SER A 630 -14.70 13.40 -5.18
CA SER A 630 -15.46 12.41 -4.40
C SER A 630 -14.97 12.26 -2.95
N LEU A 631 -13.66 12.35 -2.72
CA LEU A 631 -13.05 12.29 -1.38
C LEU A 631 -13.36 13.57 -0.59
N GLN A 632 -13.29 14.75 -1.21
CA GLN A 632 -13.68 16.02 -0.58
C GLN A 632 -15.16 16.03 -0.20
N ALA A 633 -16.05 15.58 -1.09
CA ALA A 633 -17.49 15.46 -0.82
C ALA A 633 -17.82 14.45 0.30
N MET A 634 -16.99 13.43 0.52
CA MET A 634 -17.11 12.55 1.69
C MET A 634 -16.59 13.22 2.98
N ALA A 635 -15.46 13.92 2.92
CA ALA A 635 -14.91 14.65 4.07
C ALA A 635 -15.86 15.73 4.61
N GLU A 636 -16.58 16.44 3.73
CA GLU A 636 -17.57 17.45 4.13
C GLU A 636 -18.82 16.85 4.79
N LYS A 637 -19.23 15.66 4.35
CA LYS A 637 -20.36 14.92 4.94
C LYS A 637 -20.01 14.23 6.27
N ALA A 638 -18.79 13.70 6.39
CA ALA A 638 -18.40 12.86 7.51
C ALA A 638 -17.89 13.65 8.75
N LEU A 639 -17.23 14.80 8.55
CA LEU A 639 -16.62 15.55 9.65
C LEU A 639 -17.36 16.86 9.93
N GLY A 640 -17.66 17.12 11.21
CA GLY A 640 -18.43 18.30 11.64
C GLY A 640 -17.59 19.52 11.99
N GLY A 641 -16.31 19.36 12.34
CA GLY A 641 -15.41 20.44 12.72
C GLY A 641 -14.65 21.06 11.54
N ALA A 642 -14.43 22.38 11.58
CA ALA A 642 -13.67 23.10 10.55
C ALA A 642 -12.22 22.58 10.43
N GLU A 643 -11.48 22.50 11.54
CA GLU A 643 -10.11 21.97 11.54
C GLU A 643 -10.04 20.51 11.05
N GLU A 644 -11.10 19.72 11.26
CA GLU A 644 -11.14 18.30 10.88
C GLU A 644 -11.37 18.14 9.37
N ARG A 645 -12.22 18.99 8.79
CA ARG A 645 -12.37 19.13 7.33
C ARG A 645 -11.09 19.64 6.67
N GLU A 646 -10.40 20.59 7.29
CA GLU A 646 -9.11 21.11 6.81
C GLU A 646 -8.04 20.01 6.81
N LYS A 647 -7.90 19.26 7.91
CA LYS A 647 -6.99 18.10 8.00
C LYS A 647 -7.34 17.01 6.97
N ALA A 648 -8.62 16.77 6.71
CA ALA A 648 -9.06 15.82 5.69
C ALA A 648 -8.77 16.31 4.26
N ARG A 649 -8.95 17.61 3.96
CA ARG A 649 -8.58 18.22 2.67
C ARG A 649 -7.07 18.15 2.44
N ALA A 650 -6.25 18.55 3.42
CA ALA A 650 -4.80 18.46 3.36
C ALA A 650 -4.28 17.01 3.19
N VAL A 651 -5.01 16.01 3.70
CA VAL A 651 -4.74 14.59 3.44
C VAL A 651 -5.01 14.21 1.97
N VAL A 652 -6.15 14.64 1.40
CA VAL A 652 -6.46 14.36 -0.02
C VAL A 652 -5.46 15.07 -0.94
N GLU A 653 -5.11 16.31 -0.63
CA GLU A 653 -4.10 17.12 -1.32
C GLU A 653 -2.71 16.44 -1.27
N ARG A 654 -2.28 15.94 -0.12
CA ARG A 654 -1.03 15.16 0.00
C ARG A 654 -1.08 13.85 -0.79
N GLU A 655 -2.12 13.03 -0.63
CA GLU A 655 -2.11 11.66 -1.17
C GLU A 655 -2.50 11.57 -2.66
N VAL A 656 -3.19 12.59 -3.20
CA VAL A 656 -3.67 12.64 -4.60
C VAL A 656 -3.06 13.83 -5.37
N GLY A 657 -2.92 15.00 -4.74
CA GLY A 657 -2.36 16.22 -5.34
C GLY A 657 -0.91 16.03 -5.79
N GLU A 658 -0.06 15.38 -4.98
CA GLU A 658 1.32 14.96 -5.34
C GLU A 658 1.39 14.35 -6.76
N VAL A 659 0.39 13.55 -7.15
CA VAL A 659 0.33 12.88 -8.46
C VAL A 659 -0.34 13.75 -9.52
N GLN A 660 -1.42 14.47 -9.17
CA GLN A 660 -2.07 15.40 -10.09
C GLN A 660 -1.11 16.49 -10.56
N ASP A 661 -0.33 17.09 -9.66
CA ASP A 661 0.54 18.21 -9.99
C ASP A 661 1.79 17.77 -10.76
N ALA A 662 2.31 16.56 -10.48
CA ALA A 662 3.31 15.94 -11.33
C ALA A 662 2.79 15.72 -12.77
N LEU A 663 1.54 15.31 -12.95
CA LEU A 663 0.90 15.15 -14.26
C LEU A 663 0.63 16.49 -14.95
N ARG A 664 0.15 17.50 -14.21
CA ARG A 664 -0.09 18.87 -14.73
C ARG A 664 1.22 19.51 -15.19
N ALA A 665 2.25 19.48 -14.35
CA ALA A 665 3.58 20.02 -14.68
C ALA A 665 4.24 19.25 -15.83
N GLY A 666 4.22 17.92 -15.80
CA GLY A 666 4.78 17.06 -16.85
C GLY A 666 4.08 17.25 -18.20
N ALA A 667 2.76 17.38 -18.22
CA ALA A 667 2.00 17.70 -19.44
C ALA A 667 2.31 19.12 -19.94
N LYS A 668 2.29 20.14 -19.06
CA LYS A 668 2.58 21.53 -19.43
C LYS A 668 3.99 21.66 -20.04
N ALA A 669 5.01 21.06 -19.43
CA ALA A 669 6.39 21.12 -19.91
C ALA A 669 6.55 20.55 -21.34
N ILE A 670 5.85 19.44 -21.64
CA ILE A 670 5.83 18.87 -23.00
C ILE A 670 5.11 19.82 -23.97
N LEU A 671 3.94 20.35 -23.59
CA LEU A 671 3.16 21.26 -24.45
C LEU A 671 3.89 22.58 -24.73
N THR A 672 4.70 23.10 -23.80
CA THR A 672 5.48 24.32 -24.01
C THR A 672 6.67 24.10 -24.93
N GLU A 673 7.48 23.04 -24.74
CA GLU A 673 8.65 22.77 -25.60
C GLU A 673 8.25 22.31 -27.02
N PHE A 674 7.13 21.61 -27.17
CA PHE A 674 6.62 21.17 -28.49
C PHE A 674 5.57 22.11 -29.10
N SER A 675 5.39 23.31 -28.55
CA SER A 675 4.32 24.26 -28.92
C SER A 675 4.20 24.52 -30.43
N GLU A 676 5.33 24.73 -31.12
CA GLU A 676 5.39 24.92 -32.58
C GLU A 676 4.94 23.69 -33.40
N TYR A 677 5.08 22.49 -32.83
CA TYR A 677 4.84 21.20 -33.49
C TYR A 677 3.50 20.55 -33.12
N LEU A 678 2.71 21.18 -32.22
CA LEU A 678 1.44 20.62 -31.74
C LEU A 678 0.41 20.35 -32.86
N GLY A 679 0.49 21.07 -33.98
CA GLY A 679 -0.40 20.90 -35.13
C GLY A 679 -0.23 19.57 -35.88
N GLU A 680 0.91 18.88 -35.74
CA GLU A 680 1.16 17.59 -36.39
C GLU A 680 0.56 16.41 -35.60
N PHE A 681 0.40 16.56 -34.28
CA PHE A 681 -0.07 15.50 -33.39
C PHE A 681 -1.60 15.37 -33.41
N ARG A 682 -2.09 14.17 -33.74
CA ARG A 682 -3.53 13.87 -33.75
C ARG A 682 -4.01 13.40 -32.37
N PHE A 683 -4.81 14.22 -31.71
CA PHE A 683 -5.43 13.92 -30.41
C PHE A 683 -6.94 13.65 -30.53
N PRO A 684 -7.53 12.75 -29.71
CA PRO A 684 -8.99 12.67 -29.55
C PRO A 684 -9.56 13.99 -29.01
N THR A 685 -10.73 14.40 -29.49
CA THR A 685 -11.34 15.73 -29.20
C THR A 685 -11.48 16.04 -27.70
N GLN A 686 -11.90 15.06 -26.89
CA GLN A 686 -12.02 15.20 -25.43
C GLN A 686 -10.67 15.42 -24.73
N ILE A 687 -9.57 14.91 -25.31
CA ILE A 687 -8.22 15.06 -24.78
C ILE A 687 -7.63 16.39 -25.25
N ALA A 688 -7.83 16.76 -26.52
CA ALA A 688 -7.44 18.06 -27.06
C ALA A 688 -8.02 19.22 -26.23
N ALA A 689 -9.32 19.18 -25.91
CA ALA A 689 -9.97 20.20 -25.07
C ALA A 689 -9.37 20.29 -23.64
N LYS A 690 -8.94 19.17 -23.05
CA LYS A 690 -8.27 19.17 -21.73
C LYS A 690 -6.80 19.61 -21.81
N LEU A 691 -6.09 19.29 -22.89
CA LEU A 691 -4.73 19.80 -23.15
C LEU A 691 -4.77 21.32 -23.36
N GLN A 692 -5.74 21.83 -24.12
CA GLN A 692 -5.95 23.26 -24.32
C GLN A 692 -6.22 23.98 -23.00
N LEU A 693 -7.10 23.45 -22.14
CA LEU A 693 -7.32 24.00 -20.80
C LEU A 693 -6.02 24.10 -19.97
N LEU A 694 -5.14 23.09 -20.05
CA LEU A 694 -3.83 23.10 -19.36
C LEU A 694 -2.82 24.12 -19.94
N VAL A 695 -3.04 24.60 -21.17
CA VAL A 695 -2.28 25.72 -21.77
C VAL A 695 -2.92 27.05 -21.36
N ASP A 696 -4.23 27.20 -21.52
CA ASP A 696 -4.99 28.43 -21.29
C ASP A 696 -4.92 28.91 -19.82
N PHE A 697 -4.96 27.98 -18.85
CA PHE A 697 -4.74 28.28 -17.42
C PHE A 697 -3.27 28.53 -17.05
N GLY A 698 -2.39 28.66 -18.04
CA GLY A 698 -0.94 28.65 -17.86
C GLY A 698 -0.17 29.83 -18.44
N GLY A 699 -0.87 30.83 -19.00
CA GLY A 699 -0.29 32.10 -19.51
C GLY A 699 -0.35 33.24 -18.50
#